data_AF-A0A1D6PZM8-F1
#
_entry.id   AF-A0A1D6PZM8-F1
#
_cell.length_a   1.000
_cell.length_b   1.000
_cell.length_c   1.000
_cell.angle_alpha   90.00
_cell.angle_beta   90.00
_cell.angle_gamma   90.00
#
_symmetry.space_group_name_H-M   'P 1'
#
loop_
_entity.id
_entity.type
_entity.pdbx_description
1 polymer ?
#
loop_
_entity_poly.entity_id
_entity_poly.type
_entity_poly.pdbx_seq_one_letter_code
_entity_poly.pdbx_strand_id
1 'polypeptide(L)'
;MPLPIVSRNSLTGLIPPEIGNCRLLQWLELDANQLEGTVPEEFANLRYLSKLFLFENHLMGDFPESIWSIQTLESVLLYSNKFTGRLPSVLAELKSLKNITLFDNFFTGVIPQELGVNSPLVQIDFTNNSFVGGIPPNICSGKALRILDLGFNHLNGSIPSSVLDCPSLERVIVENNNLVGSIPQFINCANLSYMDLSHNSLSGNIPSSFSRCVKIAEINWSENNIFGAIPPEIGKLVNLKRLDLSHNLLHGSIPVQISSCSKLYSLDLGFNSLNGSALSTVSSLKFLTQLRLQENRFSGGLPDPFSQLEMLIELQLGGNILGGSIPSSLGQLVKLGTTLNLSSNGLVGDIPSQFGNLVELQNLDLSFNNLTGGLATLRSLRFLQALNVSYNQFSGPVPDNLVKFLSSTTNSFDGNPGLCISCSTSDSSCMGANVLKPCGGSKKRAVHGRFKIVLIVLGSLFVGAVLVLILWCILLKSRDQKKNSEEAVSHMFEGSSSKLNEVIEATECFDDKYIIGKGGHGTVYKATLRSGDVYAIKKLVISAHKGSYKSMVGELKTLGKIKHRNLIKLKESWLRNDNGFILYDFMEKGSLHDVLHVVQPAPALDWCVRYDIALGTAHGLAYLHDDCRPAIIHRDIKPSNILLDKDMVPHISDFGIAKLLEQPSTAPQTTGVVGTIGYMAPELAFSTKSSMESDVYSYGVVLLELLTRRAAVDPSFPDGTDIVSWASSALNGTDKIEAVCDPALMEEVFGTVEMEEVSKVLSVALRCAAREASQRPSMTAVVKELTDARPATGGGRSLSKSKQGKPGSQSNSSAYRQ
;
A
#
# COMPACT_ATOMS: atom_id res chain seq x y z
N MET A 1 36.07 16.75 32.19
CA MET A 1 35.61 17.70 31.16
C MET A 1 34.48 17.03 30.40
N PRO A 2 33.36 17.71 30.14
CA PRO A 2 32.41 17.24 29.14
C PRO A 2 33.03 17.38 27.75
N LEU A 3 32.65 16.50 26.82
CA LEU A 3 32.94 16.44 25.37
C LEU A 3 34.00 15.38 24.98
N PRO A 4 33.63 14.47 24.07
CA PRO A 4 33.27 14.86 22.70
C PRO A 4 31.75 14.76 22.41
N ILE A 5 31.13 15.91 22.18
CA ILE A 5 29.91 16.03 21.37
C ILE A 5 30.44 16.24 19.96
N VAL A 6 30.22 15.26 19.10
CA VAL A 6 30.57 15.32 17.69
C VAL A 6 29.35 15.08 16.81
N SER A 7 28.17 15.44 17.33
CA SER A 7 26.91 15.35 16.60
C SER A 7 26.89 16.29 15.39
N ARG A 8 26.32 15.84 14.26
CA ARG A 8 26.10 16.64 13.04
C ARG A 8 27.37 17.15 12.36
N ASN A 9 28.36 16.27 12.18
CA ASN A 9 29.65 16.64 11.56
C ASN A 9 29.99 15.83 10.30
N SER A 10 29.06 15.02 9.77
CA SER A 10 29.30 14.14 8.61
C SER A 10 30.52 13.23 8.79
N LEU A 11 30.83 12.84 10.03
CA LEU A 11 31.95 11.93 10.31
C LEU A 11 31.69 10.56 9.71
N THR A 12 32.72 9.96 9.10
CA THR A 12 32.68 8.63 8.49
C THR A 12 33.66 7.67 9.17
N GLY A 13 33.53 6.38 8.88
CA GLY A 13 34.40 5.32 9.38
C GLY A 13 33.94 4.73 10.72
N LEU A 14 34.81 3.88 11.29
CA LEU A 14 34.53 3.14 12.52
C LEU A 14 34.66 4.03 13.76
N ILE A 15 33.84 3.75 14.78
CA ILE A 15 34.01 4.34 16.11
C ILE A 15 35.32 3.82 16.73
N PRO A 16 36.27 4.69 17.12
CA PRO A 16 37.53 4.25 17.71
C PRO A 16 37.34 3.61 19.10
N PRO A 17 37.87 2.41 19.36
CA PRO A 17 37.80 1.77 20.68
C PRO A 17 38.52 2.58 21.77
N GLU A 18 39.49 3.44 21.39
CA GLU A 18 40.24 4.29 22.31
C GLU A 18 39.38 5.29 23.08
N ILE A 19 38.16 5.60 22.59
CA ILE A 19 37.18 6.40 23.35
C ILE A 19 36.89 5.75 24.70
N GLY A 20 36.93 4.42 24.81
CA GLY A 20 36.79 3.69 26.08
C GLY A 20 37.85 4.05 27.14
N ASN A 21 38.97 4.68 26.76
CA ASN A 21 39.98 5.17 27.70
C ASN A 21 39.58 6.48 28.39
N CYS A 22 38.56 7.19 27.90
CA CYS A 22 38.03 8.42 28.48
C CYS A 22 37.17 8.13 29.72
N ARG A 23 37.73 7.49 30.75
CA ARG A 23 36.98 6.93 31.90
C ARG A 23 36.14 7.93 32.70
N LEU A 24 36.40 9.23 32.59
CA LEU A 24 35.63 10.29 33.26
C LEU A 24 34.49 10.86 32.39
N LEU A 25 34.27 10.30 31.19
CA LEU A 25 33.26 10.78 30.26
C LEU A 25 31.86 10.52 30.81
N GLN A 26 31.03 11.55 30.77
CA GLN A 26 29.63 11.48 31.22
C GLN A 26 28.66 11.46 30.05
N TRP A 27 28.94 12.21 28.98
CA TRP A 27 28.10 12.28 27.79
C TRP A 27 28.94 11.93 26.57
N LEU A 28 28.41 11.03 25.75
CA LEU A 28 28.96 10.69 24.45
C LEU A 28 27.87 10.87 23.40
N GLU A 29 28.06 11.87 22.54
CA GLU A 29 27.11 12.24 21.50
C GLU A 29 27.81 12.17 20.14
N LEU A 30 27.53 11.11 19.39
CA LEU A 30 28.09 10.82 18.07
C LEU A 30 26.99 10.77 16.98
N ASP A 31 25.79 11.19 17.32
CA ASP A 31 24.60 11.13 16.48
C ASP A 31 24.66 12.02 15.22
N ALA A 32 23.79 11.75 14.24
CA ALA A 32 23.67 12.51 13.00
C ALA A 32 25.03 12.63 12.26
N ASN A 33 25.64 11.48 11.98
CA ASN A 33 26.88 11.34 11.22
C ASN A 33 26.73 10.18 10.22
N GLN A 34 27.83 9.76 9.60
CA GLN A 34 27.92 8.63 8.67
C GLN A 34 28.82 7.52 9.25
N LEU A 35 28.83 7.36 10.58
CA LEU A 35 29.65 6.36 11.27
C LEU A 35 29.12 4.96 10.95
N GLU A 36 30.06 4.03 10.71
CA GLU A 36 29.77 2.67 10.28
C GLU A 36 30.40 1.62 11.22
N GLY A 37 30.07 0.35 10.98
CA GLY A 37 30.57 -0.77 11.78
C GLY A 37 29.88 -0.91 13.13
N THR A 38 30.52 -1.61 14.07
CA THR A 38 29.96 -1.96 15.38
C THR A 38 30.34 -0.95 16.46
N VAL A 39 29.55 -0.88 17.53
CA VAL A 39 29.93 -0.13 18.74
C VAL A 39 31.05 -0.90 19.47
N PRO A 40 32.18 -0.25 19.83
CA PRO A 40 33.27 -0.94 20.53
C PRO A 40 32.86 -1.41 21.93
N GLU A 41 33.21 -2.66 22.28
CA GLU A 41 33.00 -3.23 23.62
C GLU A 41 33.73 -2.42 24.71
N GLU A 42 34.81 -1.71 24.34
CA GLU A 42 35.58 -0.84 25.23
C GLU A 42 34.75 0.29 25.83
N PHE A 43 33.60 0.64 25.26
CA PHE A 43 32.66 1.61 25.83
C PHE A 43 32.15 1.18 27.21
N ALA A 44 32.18 -0.11 27.53
CA ALA A 44 31.90 -0.62 28.88
C ALA A 44 32.85 -0.06 29.96
N ASN A 45 34.02 0.46 29.57
CA ASN A 45 34.96 1.11 30.50
C ASN A 45 34.52 2.53 30.94
N LEU A 46 33.52 3.11 30.28
CA LEU A 46 33.00 4.46 30.57
C LEU A 46 32.04 4.44 31.78
N ARG A 47 32.58 4.14 32.97
CA ARG A 47 31.79 3.88 34.20
C ARG A 47 30.97 5.06 34.74
N TYR A 48 31.17 6.27 34.22
CA TYR A 48 30.41 7.47 34.59
C TYR A 48 29.48 7.95 33.47
N LEU A 49 29.36 7.19 32.37
CA LEU A 49 28.53 7.55 31.23
C LEU A 49 27.05 7.56 31.64
N SER A 50 26.39 8.70 31.45
CA SER A 50 24.96 8.91 31.71
C SER A 50 24.15 9.13 30.44
N LYS A 51 24.77 9.66 29.38
CA LYS A 51 24.14 9.85 28.08
C LYS A 51 24.96 9.21 26.97
N LEU A 52 24.31 8.39 26.16
CA LEU A 52 24.90 7.75 24.99
C LEU A 52 23.98 7.95 23.79
N PHE A 53 24.36 8.85 22.88
CA PHE A 53 23.59 9.17 21.68
C PHE A 53 24.39 8.74 20.45
N LEU A 54 23.86 7.77 19.72
CA LEU A 54 24.47 7.18 18.53
C LEU A 54 23.51 7.17 17.32
N PHE A 55 22.36 7.83 17.44
CA PHE A 55 21.29 7.79 16.45
C PHE A 55 21.67 8.45 15.11
N GLU A 56 20.90 8.21 14.05
CA GLU A 56 21.12 8.78 12.71
C GLU A 56 22.57 8.54 12.23
N ASN A 57 22.95 7.26 12.10
CA ASN A 57 24.24 6.79 11.60
C ASN A 57 24.06 5.52 10.75
N HIS A 58 25.14 4.80 10.43
CA HIS A 58 25.12 3.51 9.73
C HIS A 58 25.66 2.37 10.60
N LEU A 59 25.57 2.51 11.92
CA LEU A 59 26.09 1.52 12.88
C LEU A 59 25.29 0.23 12.77
N MET A 60 25.97 -0.91 12.87
CA MET A 60 25.40 -2.22 12.64
C MET A 60 25.91 -3.27 13.63
N GLY A 61 25.33 -4.47 13.54
CA GLY A 61 25.65 -5.58 14.42
C GLY A 61 24.98 -5.45 15.78
N ASP A 62 25.32 -6.36 16.69
CA ASP A 62 24.72 -6.40 18.02
C ASP A 62 25.25 -5.26 18.88
N PHE A 63 24.37 -4.61 19.64
CA PHE A 63 24.80 -3.63 20.62
C PHE A 63 25.46 -4.34 21.83
N PRO A 64 26.71 -3.99 22.19
CA PRO A 64 27.48 -4.67 23.23
C PRO A 64 26.72 -4.91 24.54
N GLU A 65 26.62 -6.17 24.97
CA GLU A 65 25.90 -6.54 26.20
C GLU A 65 26.54 -5.87 27.43
N SER A 66 27.86 -5.71 27.41
CA SER A 66 28.67 -5.12 28.46
C SER A 66 28.29 -3.66 28.77
N ILE A 67 27.84 -2.89 27.77
CA ILE A 67 27.42 -1.48 27.94
C ILE A 67 26.13 -1.38 28.76
N TRP A 68 25.24 -2.37 28.66
CA TRP A 68 24.00 -2.43 29.45
C TRP A 68 24.26 -2.67 30.95
N SER A 69 25.51 -2.87 31.37
CA SER A 69 25.90 -2.96 32.78
C SER A 69 26.31 -1.63 33.42
N ILE A 70 26.38 -0.54 32.64
CA ILE A 70 26.78 0.79 33.15
C ILE A 70 25.63 1.43 33.95
N GLN A 71 25.70 1.30 35.28
CA GLN A 71 24.65 1.71 36.23
C GLN A 71 24.31 3.21 36.23
N THR A 72 25.18 4.05 35.67
CA THR A 72 25.00 5.51 35.56
C THR A 72 24.21 5.93 34.34
N LEU A 73 23.92 5.02 33.39
CA LEU A 73 23.17 5.36 32.18
C LEU A 73 21.76 5.85 32.52
N GLU A 74 21.46 7.07 32.07
CA GLU A 74 20.16 7.72 32.21
C GLU A 74 19.42 7.79 30.87
N SER A 75 20.15 8.00 29.77
CA SER A 75 19.58 8.19 28.43
C SER A 75 20.41 7.48 27.37
N VAL A 76 19.80 6.55 26.64
CA VAL A 76 20.42 5.80 25.55
C VAL A 76 19.57 5.94 24.30
N LEU A 77 20.10 6.60 23.27
CA LEU A 77 19.37 6.91 22.03
C LEU A 77 20.15 6.32 20.84
N LEU A 78 19.62 5.27 20.23
CA LEU A 78 20.29 4.45 19.19
C LEU A 78 19.52 4.42 17.86
N TYR A 79 18.44 5.17 17.74
CA TYR A 79 17.49 5.08 16.63
C TYR A 79 18.09 5.39 15.26
N SER A 80 17.40 4.99 14.19
CA SER A 80 17.83 5.24 12.79
C SER A 80 19.25 4.75 12.51
N ASN A 81 19.47 3.45 12.75
CA ASN A 81 20.72 2.73 12.50
C ASN A 81 20.39 1.32 11.93
N LYS A 82 21.36 0.42 11.93
CA LYS A 82 21.23 -0.98 11.48
C LYS A 82 21.55 -1.97 12.61
N PHE A 83 21.30 -1.60 13.87
CA PHE A 83 21.59 -2.47 15.01
C PHE A 83 20.74 -3.74 14.97
N THR A 84 21.36 -4.87 15.28
CA THR A 84 20.74 -6.19 15.37
C THR A 84 20.80 -6.71 16.82
N GLY A 85 20.45 -7.98 17.01
CA GLY A 85 20.60 -8.66 18.29
C GLY A 85 19.39 -8.53 19.19
N ARG A 86 19.54 -8.93 20.45
CA ARG A 86 18.47 -8.95 21.46
C ARG A 86 18.80 -8.01 22.61
N LEU A 87 17.77 -7.50 23.28
CA LEU A 87 17.96 -6.77 24.54
C LEU A 87 18.25 -7.76 25.68
N PRO A 88 19.39 -7.63 26.39
CA PRO A 88 19.74 -8.55 27.46
C PRO A 88 18.94 -8.25 28.73
N SER A 89 18.76 -9.24 29.60
CA SER A 89 18.00 -9.08 30.85
C SER A 89 18.65 -8.08 31.82
N VAL A 90 19.98 -7.91 31.77
CA VAL A 90 20.72 -6.95 32.60
C VAL A 90 20.26 -5.50 32.39
N LEU A 91 19.65 -5.18 31.24
CA LEU A 91 19.04 -3.88 30.98
C LEU A 91 18.01 -3.49 32.07
N ALA A 92 17.28 -4.46 32.60
CA ALA A 92 16.29 -4.25 33.65
C ALA A 92 16.89 -3.93 35.04
N GLU A 93 18.21 -4.08 35.19
CA GLU A 93 18.94 -3.78 36.43
C GLU A 93 19.42 -2.32 36.50
N LEU A 94 19.32 -1.55 35.39
CA LEU A 94 19.79 -0.17 35.32
C LEU A 94 18.92 0.79 36.15
N LYS A 95 19.41 1.16 37.33
CA LYS A 95 18.67 1.97 38.31
C LYS A 95 18.46 3.44 37.92
N SER A 96 19.28 3.94 37.01
CA SER A 96 19.26 5.35 36.60
C SER A 96 18.55 5.58 35.27
N LEU A 97 18.19 4.51 34.56
CA LEU A 97 17.67 4.59 33.19
C LEU A 97 16.30 5.26 33.16
N LYS A 98 16.20 6.36 32.41
CA LYS A 98 14.97 7.14 32.20
C LYS A 98 14.50 7.05 30.75
N ASN A 99 15.42 7.21 29.80
CA ASN A 99 15.09 7.29 28.38
C ASN A 99 15.84 6.22 27.61
N ILE A 100 15.11 5.43 26.83
CA ILE A 100 15.70 4.47 25.89
C ILE A 100 14.92 4.52 24.59
N THR A 101 15.60 4.85 23.49
CA THR A 101 14.99 4.90 22.16
C THR A 101 15.84 4.11 21.17
N LEU A 102 15.19 3.19 20.47
CA LEU A 102 15.80 2.19 19.59
C LEU A 102 15.10 2.15 18.22
N PHE A 103 14.19 3.08 17.94
CA PHE A 103 13.33 2.99 16.76
C PHE A 103 14.12 2.96 15.45
N ASP A 104 13.53 2.43 14.38
CA ASP A 104 14.15 2.29 13.06
C ASP A 104 15.51 1.56 13.14
N ASN A 105 15.47 0.30 13.59
CA ASN A 105 16.59 -0.63 13.66
C ASN A 105 16.11 -2.07 13.36
N PHE A 106 16.97 -3.07 13.56
CA PHE A 106 16.67 -4.49 13.36
C PHE A 106 16.78 -5.30 14.67
N PHE A 107 16.46 -4.70 15.83
CA PHE A 107 16.45 -5.44 17.09
C PHE A 107 15.39 -6.54 17.08
N THR A 108 15.73 -7.68 17.68
CA THR A 108 14.90 -8.88 17.72
C THR A 108 14.70 -9.39 19.15
N GLY A 109 13.89 -10.44 19.30
CA GLY A 109 13.72 -11.11 20.58
C GLY A 109 12.74 -10.40 21.50
N VAL A 110 12.75 -10.78 22.78
CA VAL A 110 11.76 -10.32 23.76
C VAL A 110 12.27 -9.10 24.50
N ILE A 111 11.41 -8.09 24.68
CA ILE A 111 11.71 -6.98 25.58
C ILE A 111 11.79 -7.53 27.01
N PRO A 112 12.88 -7.30 27.77
CA PRO A 112 13.05 -7.86 29.12
C PRO A 112 11.82 -7.59 30.00
N GLN A 113 11.20 -8.66 30.50
CA GLN A 113 9.91 -8.56 31.19
C GLN A 113 9.99 -7.82 32.54
N GLU A 114 11.20 -7.74 33.11
CA GLU A 114 11.49 -6.98 34.34
C GLU A 114 11.86 -5.51 34.06
N LEU A 115 11.86 -5.06 32.80
CA LEU A 115 12.15 -3.67 32.45
C LEU A 115 11.17 -2.72 33.16
N GLY A 116 11.71 -1.73 33.85
CA GLY A 116 10.94 -0.74 34.62
C GLY A 116 10.76 -1.05 36.09
N VAL A 117 11.11 -2.25 36.57
CA VAL A 117 11.07 -2.59 38.00
C VAL A 117 12.04 -1.73 38.81
N ASN A 118 13.29 -1.61 38.34
CA ASN A 118 14.34 -0.87 39.04
C ASN A 118 14.62 0.51 38.43
N SER A 119 14.04 0.81 37.28
CA SER A 119 14.38 1.97 36.45
C SER A 119 13.26 3.01 36.50
N PRO A 120 13.55 4.30 36.75
CA PRO A 120 12.58 5.38 36.69
C PRO A 120 12.30 5.79 35.23
N LEU A 121 11.80 4.86 34.42
CA LEU A 121 11.54 5.07 33.00
C LEU A 121 10.58 6.23 32.78
N VAL A 122 10.91 7.08 31.81
CA VAL A 122 10.17 8.27 31.38
C VAL A 122 9.75 8.13 29.92
N GLN A 123 10.66 7.65 29.07
CA GLN A 123 10.40 7.50 27.63
C GLN A 123 10.99 6.19 27.10
N ILE A 124 10.13 5.43 26.44
CA ILE A 124 10.50 4.25 25.66
C ILE A 124 9.96 4.42 24.25
N ASP A 125 10.84 4.25 23.27
CA ASP A 125 10.46 4.19 21.86
C ASP A 125 11.25 3.11 21.12
N PHE A 126 10.60 1.98 20.88
CA PHE A 126 11.15 0.81 20.18
C PHE A 126 10.45 0.58 18.83
N THR A 127 9.85 1.62 18.26
CA THR A 127 9.06 1.54 17.03
C THR A 127 9.86 0.98 15.86
N ASN A 128 9.21 0.26 14.93
CA ASN A 128 9.83 -0.24 13.69
C ASN A 128 11.11 -1.06 13.94
N ASN A 129 10.92 -2.19 14.61
CA ASN A 129 11.93 -3.21 14.89
C ASN A 129 11.29 -4.60 14.69
N SER A 130 11.92 -5.68 15.16
CA SER A 130 11.42 -7.05 15.09
C SER A 130 11.23 -7.67 16.48
N PHE A 131 10.82 -6.89 17.48
CA PHE A 131 10.55 -7.39 18.83
C PHE A 131 9.35 -8.34 18.84
N VAL A 132 9.46 -9.41 19.63
CA VAL A 132 8.42 -10.44 19.84
C VAL A 132 8.09 -10.58 21.32
N GLY A 133 7.03 -11.33 21.64
CA GLY A 133 6.61 -11.57 23.02
C GLY A 133 5.72 -10.45 23.58
N GLY A 134 5.43 -10.52 24.88
CA GLY A 134 4.52 -9.59 25.55
C GLY A 134 5.15 -8.26 25.93
N ILE A 135 4.31 -7.22 26.02
CA ILE A 135 4.68 -5.93 26.61
C ILE A 135 5.04 -6.16 28.09
N PRO A 136 6.21 -5.69 28.58
CA PRO A 136 6.61 -5.87 29.98
C PRO A 136 5.56 -5.29 30.94
N PRO A 137 5.03 -6.08 31.89
CA PRO A 137 3.98 -5.61 32.78
C PRO A 137 4.47 -4.56 33.79
N ASN A 138 5.76 -4.52 34.10
CA ASN A 138 6.32 -3.63 35.12
C ASN A 138 6.96 -2.35 34.56
N ILE A 139 6.69 -2.03 33.28
CA ILE A 139 7.34 -0.92 32.57
C ILE A 139 7.05 0.47 33.18
N CYS A 140 5.97 0.63 33.93
CA CYS A 140 5.63 1.84 34.68
C CYS A 140 5.70 1.66 36.22
N SER A 141 6.45 0.69 36.75
CA SER A 141 6.60 0.54 38.21
C SER A 141 7.15 1.80 38.89
N GLY A 142 8.02 2.55 38.21
CA GLY A 142 8.54 3.85 38.66
C GLY A 142 7.53 5.02 38.60
N LYS A 143 6.33 4.82 38.04
CA LYS A 143 5.26 5.84 37.89
C LYS A 143 5.68 7.13 37.20
N ALA A 144 6.77 7.10 36.43
CA ALA A 144 7.32 8.26 35.71
C ALA A 144 7.18 8.16 34.18
N LEU A 145 6.67 7.03 33.66
CA LEU A 145 6.60 6.76 32.23
C LEU A 145 5.56 7.67 31.57
N ARG A 146 6.02 8.54 30.67
CA ARG A 146 5.20 9.49 29.92
C ARG A 146 4.93 9.01 28.50
N ILE A 147 5.91 8.35 27.91
CA ILE A 147 5.91 7.94 26.50
C ILE A 147 6.22 6.45 26.40
N LEU A 148 5.33 5.71 25.75
CA LEU A 148 5.56 4.32 25.39
C LEU A 148 5.17 4.08 23.93
N ASP A 149 6.16 4.00 23.05
CA ASP A 149 5.97 3.70 21.63
C ASP A 149 6.63 2.36 21.29
N LEU A 150 5.83 1.43 20.81
CA LEU A 150 6.22 0.06 20.47
C LEU A 150 5.61 -0.37 19.12
N GLY A 151 5.20 0.61 18.29
CA GLY A 151 4.51 0.35 17.02
C GLY A 151 5.38 -0.41 16.02
N PHE A 152 4.77 -1.01 14.99
CA PHE A 152 5.48 -1.69 13.90
C PHE A 152 6.49 -2.75 14.39
N ASN A 153 5.99 -3.71 15.16
CA ASN A 153 6.78 -4.83 15.70
C ASN A 153 5.97 -6.14 15.57
N HIS A 154 6.42 -7.21 16.21
CA HIS A 154 5.74 -8.51 16.28
C HIS A 154 5.33 -8.88 17.71
N LEU A 155 5.02 -7.86 18.54
CA LEU A 155 4.60 -8.06 19.92
C LEU A 155 3.27 -8.79 19.98
N ASN A 156 3.13 -9.71 20.94
CA ASN A 156 1.95 -10.55 21.09
C ASN A 156 1.46 -10.59 22.54
N GLY A 157 0.43 -11.39 22.81
CA GLY A 157 -0.21 -11.42 24.12
C GLY A 157 -1.08 -10.18 24.37
N SER A 158 -1.49 -9.97 25.62
CA SER A 158 -2.40 -8.89 26.00
C SER A 158 -1.67 -7.63 26.44
N ILE A 159 -2.30 -6.48 26.26
CA ILE A 159 -1.85 -5.21 26.88
C ILE A 159 -1.98 -5.35 28.40
N PRO A 160 -0.89 -5.24 29.19
CA PRO A 160 -0.98 -5.29 30.64
C PRO A 160 -1.73 -4.09 31.20
N SER A 161 -2.59 -4.29 32.22
CA SER A 161 -3.36 -3.20 32.82
C SER A 161 -2.47 -2.11 33.44
N SER A 162 -1.32 -2.52 33.99
CA SER A 162 -0.30 -1.63 34.56
C SER A 162 0.26 -0.60 33.59
N VAL A 163 0.22 -0.87 32.28
CA VAL A 163 0.63 0.09 31.25
C VAL A 163 -0.37 1.23 31.16
N LEU A 164 -1.66 0.91 30.99
CA LEU A 164 -2.72 1.91 30.83
C LEU A 164 -3.13 2.58 32.16
N ASP A 165 -2.83 1.95 33.30
CA ASP A 165 -3.01 2.49 34.65
C ASP A 165 -1.82 3.35 35.13
N CYS A 166 -0.88 3.65 34.25
CA CYS A 166 0.27 4.48 34.54
C CYS A 166 -0.13 5.97 34.68
N PRO A 167 -0.03 6.59 35.88
CA PRO A 167 -0.60 7.91 36.14
C PRO A 167 0.12 9.06 35.41
N SER A 168 1.37 8.85 35.01
CA SER A 168 2.19 9.81 34.27
C SER A 168 2.10 9.66 32.76
N LEU A 169 1.45 8.60 32.27
CA LEU A 169 1.43 8.29 30.84
C LEU A 169 0.65 9.36 30.07
N GLU A 170 1.31 9.91 29.05
CA GLU A 170 0.78 10.96 28.17
C GLU A 170 0.47 10.40 26.77
N ARG A 171 1.24 9.40 26.33
CA ARG A 171 1.13 8.78 25.01
C ARG A 171 1.47 7.30 25.06
N VAL A 172 0.65 6.51 24.37
CA VAL A 172 0.92 5.09 24.09
C VAL A 172 0.62 4.77 22.63
N ILE A 173 1.60 4.18 21.95
CA ILE A 173 1.50 3.74 20.55
C ILE A 173 1.96 2.29 20.50
N VAL A 174 1.07 1.37 20.14
CA VAL A 174 1.37 -0.06 19.95
C VAL A 174 0.78 -0.59 18.64
N GLU A 175 0.55 0.32 17.68
CA GLU A 175 -0.01 0.01 16.38
C GLU A 175 0.81 -1.04 15.62
N ASN A 176 0.19 -1.73 14.66
CA ASN A 176 0.87 -2.68 13.78
C ASN A 176 1.70 -3.74 14.55
N ASN A 177 1.00 -4.54 15.36
CA ASN A 177 1.55 -5.64 16.15
C ASN A 177 0.59 -6.85 16.12
N ASN A 178 0.90 -7.90 16.89
CA ASN A 178 0.09 -9.12 17.02
C ASN A 178 -0.59 -9.23 18.39
N LEU A 179 -0.96 -8.09 19.01
CA LEU A 179 -1.57 -8.07 20.34
C LEU A 179 -3.00 -8.64 20.29
N VAL A 180 -3.37 -9.35 21.36
CA VAL A 180 -4.66 -10.06 21.51
C VAL A 180 -5.30 -9.75 22.86
N GLY A 181 -6.51 -10.25 23.09
CA GLY A 181 -7.23 -10.05 24.34
C GLY A 181 -7.91 -8.68 24.42
N SER A 182 -8.45 -8.35 25.59
CA SER A 182 -9.24 -7.12 25.77
C SER A 182 -8.41 -5.90 26.13
N ILE A 183 -8.84 -4.72 25.69
CA ILE A 183 -8.33 -3.44 26.22
C ILE A 183 -8.61 -3.40 27.74
N PRO A 184 -7.58 -3.27 28.59
CA PRO A 184 -7.75 -3.21 30.04
C PRO A 184 -8.63 -2.07 30.52
N GLN A 185 -9.07 -2.16 31.78
CA GLN A 185 -9.74 -1.04 32.44
C GLN A 185 -8.76 0.10 32.70
N PHE A 186 -9.27 1.33 32.66
CA PHE A 186 -8.52 2.54 32.94
C PHE A 186 -8.82 3.03 34.35
N ILE A 187 -7.86 2.93 35.25
CA ILE A 187 -7.96 3.39 36.64
C ILE A 187 -7.30 4.78 36.76
N ASN A 188 -6.05 4.92 36.28
CA ASN A 188 -5.26 6.15 36.42
C ASN A 188 -4.68 6.62 35.06
N CYS A 189 -5.51 7.23 34.22
CA CYS A 189 -5.10 7.72 32.88
C CYS A 189 -5.34 9.23 32.68
N ALA A 190 -5.38 10.02 33.76
CA ALA A 190 -5.77 11.43 33.69
C ALA A 190 -4.80 12.31 32.86
N ASN A 191 -3.56 11.86 32.65
CA ASN A 191 -2.57 12.54 31.82
C ASN A 191 -2.55 12.07 30.36
N LEU A 192 -3.21 10.96 30.06
CA LEU A 192 -3.16 10.36 28.74
C LEU A 192 -3.86 11.26 27.72
N SER A 193 -3.14 11.59 26.66
CA SER A 193 -3.54 12.56 25.63
C SER A 193 -3.64 11.95 24.23
N TYR A 194 -2.86 10.89 23.97
CA TYR A 194 -2.80 10.21 22.68
C TYR A 194 -2.72 8.70 22.89
N MET A 195 -3.54 7.95 22.14
CA MET A 195 -3.53 6.49 22.17
C MET A 195 -3.75 5.92 20.78
N ASP A 196 -2.80 5.12 20.30
CA ASP A 196 -2.93 4.33 19.08
C ASP A 196 -2.69 2.84 19.38
N LEU A 197 -3.75 2.04 19.22
CA LEU A 197 -3.75 0.58 19.38
C LEU A 197 -4.15 -0.13 18.07
N SER A 198 -4.10 0.58 16.94
CA SER A 198 -4.64 0.10 15.66
C SER A 198 -3.85 -1.07 15.07
N HIS A 199 -4.41 -1.73 14.05
CA HIS A 199 -3.77 -2.85 13.34
C HIS A 199 -3.22 -3.93 14.28
N ASN A 200 -4.12 -4.50 15.09
CA ASN A 200 -3.82 -5.58 16.03
C ASN A 200 -4.97 -6.62 15.99
N SER A 201 -5.00 -7.54 16.95
CA SER A 201 -6.08 -8.52 17.12
C SER A 201 -6.79 -8.37 18.47
N LEU A 202 -6.85 -7.13 19.00
CA LEU A 202 -7.53 -6.82 20.25
C LEU A 202 -9.03 -7.10 20.12
N SER A 203 -9.66 -7.54 21.21
CA SER A 203 -11.06 -7.99 21.23
C SER A 203 -11.77 -7.50 22.50
N GLY A 204 -12.98 -7.98 22.75
CA GLY A 204 -13.77 -7.56 23.92
C GLY A 204 -14.50 -6.25 23.69
N ASN A 205 -15.15 -5.77 24.75
CA ASN A 205 -15.91 -4.52 24.73
C ASN A 205 -15.02 -3.32 25.00
N ILE A 206 -15.40 -2.15 24.47
CA ILE A 206 -14.82 -0.87 24.90
C ILE A 206 -15.06 -0.67 26.40
N PRO A 207 -14.01 -0.55 27.24
CA PRO A 207 -14.17 -0.42 28.68
C PRO A 207 -14.68 0.98 29.04
N SER A 208 -15.85 1.08 29.71
CA SER A 208 -16.45 2.38 30.09
C SER A 208 -15.56 3.26 30.98
N SER A 209 -14.58 2.65 31.65
CA SER A 209 -13.58 3.33 32.47
C SER A 209 -12.65 4.27 31.70
N PHE A 210 -12.50 4.12 30.37
CA PHE A 210 -11.71 5.04 29.52
C PHE A 210 -12.18 6.50 29.61
N SER A 211 -13.43 6.71 30.04
CA SER A 211 -13.99 8.02 30.34
C SER A 211 -13.27 8.79 31.46
N ARG A 212 -12.39 8.13 32.21
CA ARG A 212 -11.48 8.76 33.19
C ARG A 212 -10.29 9.47 32.55
N CYS A 213 -9.98 9.20 31.27
CA CYS A 213 -8.85 9.78 30.57
C CYS A 213 -9.19 11.17 30.04
N VAL A 214 -9.46 12.11 30.95
CA VAL A 214 -10.08 13.42 30.64
C VAL A 214 -9.25 14.34 29.73
N LYS A 215 -7.93 14.09 29.61
CA LYS A 215 -7.03 14.84 28.70
C LYS A 215 -6.92 14.23 27.31
N ILE A 216 -7.52 13.06 27.07
CA ILE A 216 -7.40 12.36 25.79
C ILE A 216 -7.94 13.25 24.66
N ALA A 217 -7.08 13.47 23.68
CA ALA A 217 -7.38 14.23 22.49
C ALA A 217 -7.58 13.28 21.30
N GLU A 218 -6.88 12.15 21.27
CA GLU A 218 -6.88 11.25 20.12
C GLU A 218 -6.88 9.79 20.54
N ILE A 219 -7.79 9.04 19.92
CA ILE A 219 -7.94 7.60 20.09
C ILE A 219 -8.01 7.00 18.69
N ASN A 220 -7.09 6.08 18.40
CA ASN A 220 -7.14 5.21 17.23
C ASN A 220 -7.10 3.75 17.68
N TRP A 221 -8.24 3.06 17.61
CA TRP A 221 -8.37 1.62 17.88
C TRP A 221 -8.89 0.87 16.65
N SER A 222 -8.66 1.42 15.47
CA SER A 222 -9.11 0.82 14.21
C SER A 222 -8.43 -0.52 13.92
N GLU A 223 -8.98 -1.29 12.98
CA GLU A 223 -8.41 -2.55 12.50
C GLU A 223 -8.08 -3.54 13.64
N ASN A 224 -9.13 -3.90 14.38
CA ASN A 224 -9.09 -4.86 15.49
C ASN A 224 -10.37 -5.71 15.48
N ASN A 225 -10.53 -6.57 16.50
CA ASN A 225 -11.71 -7.42 16.71
C ASN A 225 -12.59 -6.92 17.88
N ILE A 226 -12.61 -5.61 18.17
CA ILE A 226 -13.38 -5.03 19.27
C ILE A 226 -14.87 -5.11 18.94
N PHE A 227 -15.68 -5.57 19.89
CA PHE A 227 -17.12 -5.75 19.71
C PHE A 227 -17.92 -5.03 20.81
N GLY A 228 -19.24 -5.16 20.77
CA GLY A 228 -20.13 -4.50 21.71
C GLY A 228 -20.54 -3.11 21.25
N ALA A 229 -21.20 -2.37 22.14
CA ALA A 229 -21.66 -1.01 21.86
C ALA A 229 -20.62 0.02 22.28
N ILE A 230 -20.63 1.18 21.59
CA ILE A 230 -19.89 2.36 22.03
C ILE A 230 -20.54 2.86 23.35
N PRO A 231 -19.81 2.88 24.48
CA PRO A 231 -20.38 3.24 25.77
C PRO A 231 -20.76 4.74 25.83
N PRO A 232 -21.89 5.09 26.46
CA PRO A 232 -22.33 6.49 26.59
C PRO A 232 -21.36 7.37 27.39
N GLU A 233 -20.49 6.77 28.19
CA GLU A 233 -19.43 7.48 28.91
C GLU A 233 -18.42 8.20 28.00
N ILE A 234 -18.40 7.91 26.68
CA ILE A 234 -17.62 8.66 25.68
C ILE A 234 -17.85 10.17 25.79
N GLY A 235 -19.07 10.60 26.15
CA GLY A 235 -19.42 12.02 26.29
C GLY A 235 -18.66 12.77 27.39
N LYS A 236 -17.96 12.06 28.30
CA LYS A 236 -17.08 12.68 29.30
C LYS A 236 -15.74 13.14 28.71
N LEU A 237 -15.37 12.66 27.53
CA LEU A 237 -14.10 13.00 26.86
C LEU A 237 -14.24 14.31 26.08
N VAL A 238 -14.47 15.41 26.80
CA VAL A 238 -14.73 16.74 26.23
C VAL A 238 -13.53 17.33 25.47
N ASN A 239 -12.33 16.76 25.65
CA ASN A 239 -11.12 17.15 24.94
C ASN A 239 -10.85 16.35 23.66
N LEU A 240 -11.66 15.31 23.40
CA LEU A 240 -11.49 14.43 22.24
C LEU A 240 -11.64 15.20 20.94
N LYS A 241 -10.66 15.04 20.06
CA LYS A 241 -10.52 15.70 18.76
C LYS A 241 -10.61 14.72 17.59
N ARG A 242 -9.99 13.55 17.75
CA ARG A 242 -10.02 12.44 16.79
C ARG A 242 -10.43 11.15 17.47
N LEU A 243 -11.41 10.47 16.88
CA LEU A 243 -11.83 9.14 17.28
C LEU A 243 -11.92 8.25 16.04
N ASP A 244 -11.08 7.23 16.01
CA ASP A 244 -11.12 6.19 14.99
C ASP A 244 -11.35 4.82 15.65
N LEU A 245 -12.51 4.24 15.35
CA LEU A 245 -12.91 2.89 15.77
C LEU A 245 -13.29 2.05 14.54
N SER A 246 -12.83 2.43 13.36
CA SER A 246 -13.18 1.77 12.11
C SER A 246 -12.64 0.34 12.03
N HIS A 247 -13.17 -0.48 11.13
CA HIS A 247 -12.71 -1.86 10.92
C HIS A 247 -12.68 -2.69 12.21
N ASN A 248 -13.84 -2.77 12.87
CA ASN A 248 -14.05 -3.55 14.09
C ASN A 248 -15.40 -4.30 14.00
N LEU A 249 -15.83 -4.91 15.10
CA LEU A 249 -17.07 -5.67 15.23
C LEU A 249 -18.11 -4.93 16.10
N LEU A 250 -18.04 -3.60 16.18
CA LEU A 250 -18.94 -2.80 17.01
C LEU A 250 -20.37 -2.85 16.50
N HIS A 251 -21.34 -2.82 17.41
CA HIS A 251 -22.76 -2.89 17.08
C HIS A 251 -23.62 -2.00 17.99
N GLY A 252 -24.89 -1.84 17.64
CA GLY A 252 -25.79 -0.92 18.36
C GLY A 252 -25.66 0.52 17.86
N SER A 253 -26.33 1.44 18.55
CA SER A 253 -26.40 2.85 18.13
C SER A 253 -25.22 3.68 18.63
N ILE A 254 -24.85 4.70 17.87
CA ILE A 254 -23.96 5.76 18.37
C ILE A 254 -24.64 6.46 19.56
N PRO A 255 -24.04 6.48 20.76
CA PRO A 255 -24.65 7.08 21.94
C PRO A 255 -24.81 8.59 21.77
N VAL A 256 -25.96 9.14 22.14
CA VAL A 256 -26.26 10.59 22.03
C VAL A 256 -25.25 11.46 22.77
N GLN A 257 -24.65 10.92 23.83
CA GLN A 257 -23.64 11.58 24.65
C GLN A 257 -22.37 11.96 23.87
N ILE A 258 -22.09 11.34 22.72
CA ILE A 258 -20.95 11.73 21.87
C ILE A 258 -21.02 13.21 21.46
N SER A 259 -22.23 13.78 21.39
CA SER A 259 -22.46 15.22 21.17
C SER A 259 -21.73 16.14 22.16
N SER A 260 -21.37 15.63 23.34
CA SER A 260 -20.62 16.37 24.36
C SER A 260 -19.12 16.52 24.03
N CYS A 261 -18.59 15.72 23.09
CA CYS A 261 -17.23 15.84 22.57
C CYS A 261 -17.14 17.02 21.59
N SER A 262 -17.33 18.24 22.09
CA SER A 262 -17.47 19.45 21.27
C SER A 262 -16.21 19.85 20.49
N LYS A 263 -15.04 19.28 20.80
CA LYS A 263 -13.79 19.51 20.06
C LYS A 263 -13.54 18.48 18.95
N LEU A 264 -14.44 17.51 18.77
CA LEU A 264 -14.29 16.43 17.80
C LEU A 264 -14.37 17.01 16.38
N TYR A 265 -13.28 16.88 15.62
CA TYR A 265 -13.23 17.27 14.22
C TYR A 265 -13.11 16.06 13.28
N SER A 266 -12.63 14.91 13.77
CA SER A 266 -12.55 13.67 12.98
C SER A 266 -13.25 12.54 13.73
N LEU A 267 -14.25 11.95 13.09
CA LEU A 267 -14.96 10.78 13.59
C LEU A 267 -15.01 9.71 12.51
N ASP A 268 -14.32 8.59 12.76
CA ASP A 268 -14.33 7.41 11.91
C ASP A 268 -14.88 6.20 12.65
N LEU A 269 -16.02 5.71 12.21
CA LEU A 269 -16.68 4.51 12.71
C LEU A 269 -17.01 3.55 11.56
N GLY A 270 -16.33 3.70 10.41
CA GLY A 270 -16.59 2.90 9.22
C GLY A 270 -16.36 1.40 9.44
N PHE A 271 -16.91 0.55 8.58
CA PHE A 271 -16.65 -0.90 8.58
C PHE A 271 -16.91 -1.57 9.94
N ASN A 272 -18.15 -1.45 10.40
CA ASN A 272 -18.63 -2.03 11.65
C ASN A 272 -20.06 -2.58 11.44
N SER A 273 -20.77 -2.93 12.52
CA SER A 273 -22.18 -3.32 12.51
C SER A 273 -23.08 -2.35 13.29
N LEU A 274 -22.70 -1.06 13.36
CA LEU A 274 -23.45 -0.02 14.06
C LEU A 274 -24.77 0.27 13.35
N ASN A 275 -25.78 0.70 14.11
CA ASN A 275 -27.15 0.88 13.62
C ASN A 275 -27.85 2.10 14.23
N GLY A 276 -29.15 2.24 13.96
CA GLY A 276 -29.94 3.39 14.40
C GLY A 276 -29.78 4.60 13.49
N SER A 277 -30.21 5.76 13.97
CA SER A 277 -30.19 7.04 13.23
C SER A 277 -28.95 7.86 13.58
N ALA A 278 -27.77 7.40 13.16
CA ALA A 278 -26.48 8.04 13.47
C ALA A 278 -26.47 9.56 13.22
N LEU A 279 -27.08 9.98 12.12
CA LEU A 279 -26.96 11.34 11.58
C LEU A 279 -27.61 12.41 12.48
N SER A 280 -28.66 12.08 13.24
CA SER A 280 -29.27 13.03 14.19
C SER A 280 -28.39 13.25 15.43
N THR A 281 -27.59 12.25 15.80
CA THR A 281 -26.69 12.32 16.94
C THR A 281 -25.44 13.12 16.60
N VAL A 282 -24.84 12.88 15.43
CA VAL A 282 -23.58 13.54 15.04
C VAL A 282 -23.80 14.94 14.47
N SER A 283 -25.02 15.32 14.05
CA SER A 283 -25.31 16.66 13.53
C SER A 283 -25.07 17.79 14.54
N SER A 284 -25.00 17.51 15.85
CA SER A 284 -24.65 18.51 16.85
C SER A 284 -23.15 18.84 16.93
N LEU A 285 -22.29 18.03 16.31
CA LEU A 285 -20.83 18.16 16.37
C LEU A 285 -20.31 19.13 15.31
N LYS A 286 -20.57 20.43 15.52
CA LYS A 286 -20.34 21.50 14.54
C LYS A 286 -18.89 21.67 14.05
N PHE A 287 -17.91 21.12 14.76
CA PHE A 287 -16.50 21.20 14.40
C PHE A 287 -16.03 20.02 13.54
N LEU A 288 -16.90 19.05 13.22
CA LEU A 288 -16.56 17.94 12.33
C LEU A 288 -16.09 18.45 10.97
N THR A 289 -14.88 18.05 10.59
CA THR A 289 -14.30 18.19 9.25
C THR A 289 -14.32 16.86 8.50
N GLN A 290 -14.22 15.74 9.21
CA GLN A 290 -14.26 14.39 8.63
C GLN A 290 -15.29 13.55 9.39
N LEU A 291 -16.26 13.01 8.65
CA LEU A 291 -17.25 12.08 9.19
C LEU A 291 -17.34 10.84 8.30
N ARG A 292 -16.86 9.71 8.83
CA ARG A 292 -16.82 8.42 8.14
C ARG A 292 -17.63 7.39 8.90
N LEU A 293 -18.72 6.94 8.28
CA LEU A 293 -19.71 6.00 8.83
C LEU A 293 -20.06 4.89 7.81
N GLN A 294 -19.25 4.73 6.76
CA GLN A 294 -19.49 3.78 5.68
C GLN A 294 -19.49 2.33 6.17
N GLU A 295 -20.10 1.42 5.40
CA GLU A 295 -20.11 -0.02 5.65
C GLU A 295 -20.58 -0.35 7.08
N ASN A 296 -21.83 0.03 7.36
CA ASN A 296 -22.52 -0.16 8.64
C ASN A 296 -24.01 -0.50 8.37
N ARG A 297 -24.85 -0.43 9.41
CA ARG A 297 -26.30 -0.71 9.33
C ARG A 297 -27.13 0.51 9.74
N PHE A 298 -26.64 1.73 9.48
CA PHE A 298 -27.39 2.95 9.79
C PHE A 298 -28.61 3.09 8.89
N SER A 299 -29.73 3.51 9.49
CA SER A 299 -31.05 3.58 8.86
C SER A 299 -31.69 4.95 9.06
N GLY A 300 -32.84 5.16 8.42
CA GLY A 300 -33.48 6.48 8.37
C GLY A 300 -32.98 7.32 7.21
N GLY A 301 -33.36 8.60 7.17
CA GLY A 301 -32.93 9.54 6.13
C GLY A 301 -31.79 10.45 6.56
N LEU A 302 -31.20 11.13 5.59
CA LEU A 302 -30.31 12.28 5.82
C LEU A 302 -31.13 13.42 6.47
N PRO A 303 -30.84 13.84 7.71
CA PRO A 303 -31.67 14.79 8.43
C PRO A 303 -31.32 16.24 8.07
N ASP A 304 -32.30 17.15 8.07
CA ASP A 304 -32.04 18.57 7.73
C ASP A 304 -30.95 19.24 8.59
N PRO A 305 -30.87 19.02 9.92
CA PRO A 305 -29.80 19.55 10.77
C PRO A 305 -28.38 19.12 10.37
N PHE A 306 -28.22 18.13 9.49
CA PHE A 306 -26.91 17.73 8.98
C PHE A 306 -26.20 18.86 8.23
N SER A 307 -26.95 19.84 7.71
CA SER A 307 -26.38 21.05 7.12
C SER A 307 -25.68 21.98 8.11
N GLN A 308 -25.83 21.75 9.43
CA GLN A 308 -25.16 22.53 10.48
C GLN A 308 -23.67 22.15 10.64
N LEU A 309 -23.21 21.10 9.97
CA LEU A 309 -21.80 20.68 9.95
C LEU A 309 -20.98 21.53 8.97
N GLU A 310 -20.99 22.85 9.14
CA GLU A 310 -20.42 23.82 8.20
C GLU A 310 -18.91 23.68 7.96
N MET A 311 -18.21 22.94 8.83
CA MET A 311 -16.77 22.65 8.74
C MET A 311 -16.46 21.37 7.96
N LEU A 312 -17.49 20.62 7.54
CA LEU A 312 -17.32 19.29 6.95
C LEU A 312 -16.65 19.39 5.56
N ILE A 313 -15.54 18.67 5.42
CA ILE A 313 -14.73 18.57 4.20
C ILE A 313 -14.92 17.19 3.55
N GLU A 314 -15.16 16.16 4.37
CA GLU A 314 -15.39 14.79 3.95
C GLU A 314 -16.60 14.17 4.65
N LEU A 315 -17.46 13.54 3.83
CA LEU A 315 -18.62 12.78 4.28
C LEU A 315 -18.67 11.41 3.59
N GLN A 316 -18.53 10.34 4.37
CA GLN A 316 -18.60 8.96 3.89
C GLN A 316 -19.73 8.22 4.60
N LEU A 317 -20.82 7.95 3.88
CA LEU A 317 -22.01 7.24 4.38
C LEU A 317 -22.36 6.00 3.54
N GLY A 318 -21.48 5.61 2.61
CA GLY A 318 -21.74 4.51 1.68
C GLY A 318 -21.93 3.16 2.37
N GLY A 319 -22.64 2.21 1.76
CA GLY A 319 -22.78 0.86 2.32
C GLY A 319 -23.58 0.81 3.62
N ASN A 320 -24.70 1.52 3.66
CA ASN A 320 -25.64 1.54 4.79
C ASN A 320 -27.06 1.21 4.31
N ILE A 321 -28.05 1.30 5.20
CA ILE A 321 -29.47 1.12 4.88
C ILE A 321 -30.24 2.45 4.99
N LEU A 322 -29.59 3.56 4.62
CA LEU A 322 -30.22 4.88 4.60
C LEU A 322 -31.26 4.95 3.49
N GLY A 323 -32.38 5.62 3.74
CA GLY A 323 -33.47 5.79 2.78
C GLY A 323 -33.96 7.23 2.71
N GLY A 324 -35.13 7.43 2.11
CA GLY A 324 -35.68 8.76 1.89
C GLY A 324 -34.92 9.55 0.83
N SER A 325 -35.29 10.83 0.69
CA SER A 325 -34.65 11.72 -0.27
C SER A 325 -33.42 12.40 0.29
N ILE A 326 -32.49 12.74 -0.60
CA ILE A 326 -31.38 13.63 -0.27
C ILE A 326 -31.95 15.04 0.03
N PRO A 327 -31.72 15.63 1.22
CA PRO A 327 -32.26 16.94 1.57
C PRO A 327 -31.50 18.06 0.84
N SER A 328 -32.22 19.12 0.47
CA SER A 328 -31.63 20.31 -0.16
C SER A 328 -30.64 21.03 0.75
N SER A 329 -30.78 20.88 2.06
CA SER A 329 -29.88 21.46 3.06
C SER A 329 -28.44 20.91 2.95
N LEU A 330 -28.22 19.71 2.39
CA LEU A 330 -26.87 19.17 2.20
C LEU A 330 -26.04 20.05 1.26
N GLY A 331 -26.68 20.73 0.30
CA GLY A 331 -26.04 21.72 -0.58
C GLY A 331 -25.58 23.00 0.13
N GLN A 332 -25.83 23.15 1.44
CA GLN A 332 -25.29 24.25 2.25
C GLN A 332 -23.88 23.94 2.79
N LEU A 333 -23.42 22.69 2.72
CA LEU A 333 -22.09 22.26 3.16
C LEU A 333 -21.01 22.67 2.16
N VAL A 334 -20.86 23.97 1.91
CA VAL A 334 -19.98 24.50 0.85
C VAL A 334 -18.49 24.21 1.06
N LYS A 335 -18.08 23.80 2.26
CA LYS A 335 -16.69 23.36 2.55
C LYS A 335 -16.43 21.89 2.20
N LEU A 336 -17.45 21.15 1.77
CA LEU A 336 -17.32 19.75 1.37
C LEU A 336 -16.50 19.67 0.08
N GLY A 337 -15.19 19.54 0.25
CA GLY A 337 -14.21 19.65 -0.83
C GLY A 337 -13.58 18.31 -1.22
N THR A 338 -13.45 17.37 -0.29
CA THR A 338 -12.74 16.11 -0.56
C THR A 338 -13.68 15.07 -1.16
N THR A 339 -14.57 14.50 -0.34
CA THR A 339 -15.42 13.38 -0.77
C THR A 339 -16.82 13.50 -0.19
N LEU A 340 -17.81 13.24 -1.04
CA LEU A 340 -19.20 12.95 -0.69
C LEU A 340 -19.55 11.57 -1.22
N ASN A 341 -19.66 10.60 -0.33
CA ASN A 341 -20.03 9.23 -0.67
C ASN A 341 -21.35 8.86 0.02
N LEU A 342 -22.40 8.69 -0.78
CA LEU A 342 -23.72 8.21 -0.38
C LEU A 342 -24.08 6.88 -1.05
N SER A 343 -23.09 6.19 -1.62
CA SER A 343 -23.30 4.99 -2.43
C SER A 343 -23.89 3.82 -1.65
N SER A 344 -24.42 2.80 -2.34
CA SER A 344 -24.86 1.54 -1.73
C SER A 344 -25.81 1.76 -0.54
N ASN A 345 -26.87 2.52 -0.78
CA ASN A 345 -27.93 2.82 0.17
C ASN A 345 -29.30 2.63 -0.51
N GLY A 346 -30.38 2.98 0.18
CA GLY A 346 -31.76 2.97 -0.33
C GLY A 346 -32.31 4.36 -0.65
N LEU A 347 -31.47 5.33 -1.01
CA LEU A 347 -31.90 6.72 -1.26
C LEU A 347 -32.78 6.82 -2.51
N VAL A 348 -33.78 7.70 -2.46
CA VAL A 348 -34.79 7.92 -3.53
C VAL A 348 -34.91 9.40 -3.90
N GLY A 349 -35.67 9.73 -4.94
CA GLY A 349 -35.92 11.12 -5.36
C GLY A 349 -34.82 11.67 -6.27
N ASP A 350 -34.86 12.98 -6.54
CA ASP A 350 -33.91 13.67 -7.42
C ASP A 350 -32.71 14.23 -6.63
N ILE A 351 -31.63 14.60 -7.32
CA ILE A 351 -30.52 15.37 -6.73
C ILE A 351 -31.00 16.82 -6.55
N PRO A 352 -31.11 17.35 -5.31
CA PRO A 352 -31.60 18.71 -5.07
C PRO A 352 -30.76 19.75 -5.78
N SER A 353 -31.37 20.80 -6.36
CA SER A 353 -30.66 21.85 -7.12
C SER A 353 -29.53 22.53 -6.33
N GLN A 354 -29.63 22.58 -5.00
CA GLN A 354 -28.63 23.15 -4.10
C GLN A 354 -27.32 22.35 -4.09
N PHE A 355 -27.29 21.09 -4.53
CA PHE A 355 -26.04 20.34 -4.70
C PHE A 355 -25.06 21.06 -5.62
N GLY A 356 -25.56 21.87 -6.55
CA GLY A 356 -24.72 22.68 -7.41
C GLY A 356 -23.83 23.68 -6.67
N ASN A 357 -24.08 23.96 -5.39
CA ASN A 357 -23.28 24.85 -4.56
C ASN A 357 -21.98 24.21 -4.04
N LEU A 358 -21.85 22.88 -4.12
CA LEU A 358 -20.69 22.13 -3.60
C LEU A 358 -19.48 22.22 -4.54
N VAL A 359 -19.16 23.43 -4.99
CA VAL A 359 -18.27 23.67 -6.14
C VAL A 359 -16.85 23.13 -5.94
N GLU A 360 -16.37 23.09 -4.70
CA GLU A 360 -15.05 22.58 -4.28
C GLU A 360 -14.96 21.05 -4.26
N LEU A 361 -16.08 20.34 -4.41
CA LEU A 361 -16.14 18.89 -4.25
C LEU A 361 -15.30 18.17 -5.33
N GLN A 362 -14.37 17.33 -4.88
CA GLN A 362 -13.49 16.55 -5.75
C GLN A 362 -14.05 15.16 -6.08
N ASN A 363 -14.62 14.45 -5.10
CA ASN A 363 -15.12 13.09 -5.28
C ASN A 363 -16.60 13.00 -4.92
N LEU A 364 -17.42 12.51 -5.85
CA LEU A 364 -18.84 12.28 -5.64
C LEU A 364 -19.22 10.84 -6.01
N ASP A 365 -19.69 10.07 -5.03
CA ASP A 365 -20.27 8.75 -5.26
C ASP A 365 -21.72 8.68 -4.76
N LEU A 366 -22.65 8.49 -5.70
CA LEU A 366 -24.08 8.31 -5.48
C LEU A 366 -24.56 6.93 -5.98
N SER A 367 -23.64 6.04 -6.34
CA SER A 367 -23.96 4.78 -7.01
C SER A 367 -24.75 3.81 -6.15
N PHE A 368 -25.38 2.79 -6.76
CA PHE A 368 -26.14 1.75 -6.06
C PHE A 368 -27.19 2.33 -5.09
N ASN A 369 -28.04 3.20 -5.64
CA ASN A 369 -29.20 3.77 -4.94
C ASN A 369 -30.43 3.68 -5.86
N ASN A 370 -31.53 4.29 -5.44
CA ASN A 370 -32.77 4.37 -6.21
C ASN A 370 -33.12 5.81 -6.59
N LEU A 371 -32.09 6.63 -6.85
CA LEU A 371 -32.22 8.04 -7.23
C LEU A 371 -32.75 8.19 -8.66
N THR A 372 -33.51 9.24 -8.90
CA THR A 372 -34.24 9.54 -10.14
C THR A 372 -33.86 10.93 -10.65
N GLY A 373 -34.52 11.43 -11.70
CA GLY A 373 -34.30 12.78 -12.21
C GLY A 373 -33.08 12.89 -13.11
N GLY A 374 -32.51 14.09 -13.23
CA GLY A 374 -31.46 14.39 -14.20
C GLY A 374 -30.18 14.95 -13.57
N LEU A 375 -29.05 14.80 -14.25
CA LEU A 375 -27.73 15.19 -13.73
C LEU A 375 -27.40 16.68 -13.91
N ALA A 376 -28.36 17.50 -14.37
CA ALA A 376 -28.13 18.91 -14.74
C ALA A 376 -27.55 19.74 -13.58
N THR A 377 -27.95 19.47 -12.34
CA THR A 377 -27.46 20.13 -11.12
C THR A 377 -25.96 19.96 -10.91
N LEU A 378 -25.38 18.83 -11.35
CA LEU A 378 -23.95 18.54 -11.17
C LEU A 378 -23.06 19.32 -12.16
N ARG A 379 -23.65 20.11 -13.07
CA ARG A 379 -22.91 20.93 -14.06
C ARG A 379 -22.00 21.97 -13.40
N SER A 380 -22.37 22.49 -12.24
CA SER A 380 -21.60 23.53 -11.54
C SER A 380 -20.42 22.99 -10.73
N LEU A 381 -20.30 21.66 -10.58
CA LEU A 381 -19.22 21.02 -9.83
C LEU A 381 -17.95 20.92 -10.69
N ARG A 382 -17.16 22.00 -10.70
CA ARG A 382 -16.02 22.17 -11.62
C ARG A 382 -14.76 21.43 -11.17
N PHE A 383 -14.59 21.23 -9.86
CA PHE A 383 -13.41 20.58 -9.29
C PHE A 383 -13.54 19.06 -9.14
N LEU A 384 -14.62 18.44 -9.64
CA LEU A 384 -14.77 16.99 -9.63
C LEU A 384 -13.61 16.30 -10.39
N GLN A 385 -12.93 15.43 -9.67
CA GLN A 385 -11.89 14.51 -10.10
C GLN A 385 -12.41 13.07 -10.24
N ALA A 386 -13.38 12.68 -9.41
CA ALA A 386 -14.05 11.38 -9.50
C ALA A 386 -15.58 11.54 -9.38
N LEU A 387 -16.31 10.81 -10.22
CA LEU A 387 -17.77 10.77 -10.20
C LEU A 387 -18.25 9.32 -10.41
N ASN A 388 -19.18 8.87 -9.59
CA ASN A 388 -19.90 7.63 -9.81
C ASN A 388 -21.39 7.80 -9.47
N VAL A 389 -22.24 7.64 -10.48
CA VAL A 389 -23.72 7.73 -10.38
C VAL A 389 -24.39 6.45 -10.85
N SER A 390 -23.61 5.38 -10.99
CA SER A 390 -24.06 4.11 -11.58
C SER A 390 -25.11 3.40 -10.73
N TYR A 391 -25.85 2.48 -11.34
CA TYR A 391 -26.89 1.68 -10.70
C TYR A 391 -27.90 2.53 -9.91
N ASN A 392 -28.54 3.45 -10.63
CA ASN A 392 -29.63 4.31 -10.18
C ASN A 392 -30.76 4.33 -11.24
N GLN A 393 -31.69 5.27 -11.13
CA GLN A 393 -32.76 5.51 -12.11
C GLN A 393 -32.65 6.89 -12.77
N PHE A 394 -31.43 7.43 -12.93
CA PHE A 394 -31.21 8.72 -13.57
C PHE A 394 -31.62 8.70 -15.06
N SER A 395 -32.05 9.87 -15.55
CA SER A 395 -32.55 10.06 -16.90
C SER A 395 -32.18 11.41 -17.50
N GLY A 396 -32.23 11.51 -18.83
CA GLY A 396 -31.94 12.75 -19.55
C GLY A 396 -30.46 12.89 -19.95
N PRO A 397 -30.07 14.06 -20.47
CA PRO A 397 -28.73 14.27 -21.01
C PRO A 397 -27.67 14.36 -19.91
N VAL A 398 -26.52 13.71 -20.12
CA VAL A 398 -25.32 13.91 -19.30
C VAL A 398 -24.72 15.30 -19.62
N PRO A 399 -24.49 16.16 -18.61
CA PRO A 399 -23.84 17.47 -18.81
C PRO A 399 -22.43 17.36 -19.39
N ASP A 400 -22.06 18.31 -20.25
CA ASP A 400 -20.79 18.31 -20.99
C ASP A 400 -19.54 18.23 -20.09
N ASN A 401 -19.55 18.91 -18.92
CA ASN A 401 -18.45 18.86 -17.96
C ASN A 401 -18.26 17.46 -17.31
N LEU A 402 -19.27 16.60 -17.39
CA LEU A 402 -19.24 15.23 -16.85
C LEU A 402 -18.94 14.18 -17.93
N VAL A 403 -19.01 14.54 -19.21
CA VAL A 403 -18.70 13.64 -20.33
C VAL A 403 -17.27 13.11 -20.24
N LYS A 404 -16.33 13.88 -19.67
CA LYS A 404 -14.95 13.44 -19.40
C LYS A 404 -14.89 12.13 -18.59
N PHE A 405 -15.86 11.90 -17.71
CA PHE A 405 -15.95 10.70 -16.86
C PHE A 405 -16.40 9.44 -17.59
N LEU A 406 -17.01 9.56 -18.78
CA LEU A 406 -17.33 8.39 -19.61
C LEU A 406 -16.07 7.67 -20.08
N SER A 407 -14.98 8.41 -20.26
CA SER A 407 -13.68 7.91 -20.73
C SER A 407 -12.67 7.69 -19.62
N SER A 408 -12.72 8.43 -18.49
CA SER A 408 -11.76 8.28 -17.39
C SER A 408 -12.15 7.19 -16.39
N THR A 409 -13.44 6.89 -16.23
CA THR A 409 -13.98 5.90 -15.29
C THR A 409 -15.09 5.13 -15.98
N THR A 410 -14.72 4.14 -16.79
CA THR A 410 -15.67 3.19 -17.38
C THR A 410 -16.52 2.60 -16.27
N ASN A 411 -17.85 2.73 -16.40
CA ASN A 411 -18.90 2.29 -15.48
C ASN A 411 -19.52 3.37 -14.57
N SER A 412 -19.01 4.61 -14.51
CA SER A 412 -19.58 5.67 -13.65
C SER A 412 -21.05 5.99 -13.90
N PHE A 413 -21.60 5.64 -15.07
CA PHE A 413 -22.98 5.92 -15.46
C PHE A 413 -23.81 4.65 -15.71
N ASP A 414 -23.24 3.46 -15.47
CA ASP A 414 -23.89 2.18 -15.75
C ASP A 414 -25.20 2.01 -14.98
N GLY A 415 -26.05 1.08 -15.41
CA GLY A 415 -27.30 0.79 -14.70
C GLY A 415 -28.35 1.90 -14.72
N ASN A 416 -28.13 3.01 -15.45
CA ASN A 416 -29.09 4.10 -15.63
C ASN A 416 -29.64 4.13 -17.07
N PRO A 417 -30.68 3.35 -17.41
CA PRO A 417 -31.15 3.20 -18.79
C PRO A 417 -31.76 4.47 -19.40
N GLY A 418 -32.11 5.46 -18.58
CA GLY A 418 -32.70 6.73 -19.02
C GLY A 418 -31.67 7.80 -19.41
N LEU A 419 -30.39 7.61 -19.09
CA LEU A 419 -29.34 8.58 -19.42
C LEU A 419 -28.98 8.53 -20.91
N CYS A 420 -28.69 9.70 -21.48
CA CYS A 420 -28.31 9.85 -22.87
C CYS A 420 -27.19 10.89 -23.04
N ILE A 421 -26.53 10.90 -24.20
CA ILE A 421 -25.48 11.86 -24.55
C ILE A 421 -25.90 12.73 -25.74
N SER A 422 -25.71 14.05 -25.64
CA SER A 422 -26.04 15.01 -26.70
C SER A 422 -24.81 15.32 -27.55
N CYS A 423 -24.38 14.39 -28.41
CA CYS A 423 -23.23 14.60 -29.29
C CYS A 423 -23.62 15.33 -30.59
N SER A 424 -22.92 16.41 -30.92
CA SER A 424 -22.93 17.01 -32.26
C SER A 424 -21.88 16.31 -33.14
N THR A 425 -22.16 16.14 -34.43
CA THR A 425 -21.46 15.25 -35.38
C THR A 425 -20.01 15.64 -35.74
N SER A 426 -19.34 16.47 -34.96
CA SER A 426 -17.98 16.95 -35.24
C SER A 426 -16.99 16.85 -34.06
N ASP A 427 -17.39 16.34 -32.89
CA ASP A 427 -16.49 16.23 -31.73
C ASP A 427 -15.98 14.81 -31.49
N SER A 428 -14.66 14.64 -31.54
CA SER A 428 -13.93 13.38 -31.27
C SER A 428 -14.02 12.90 -29.81
N SER A 429 -14.60 13.70 -28.90
CA SER A 429 -14.82 13.38 -27.48
C SER A 429 -15.94 12.35 -27.26
N CYS A 430 -16.82 12.13 -28.24
CA CYS A 430 -17.92 11.16 -28.16
C CYS A 430 -17.54 9.72 -28.62
N MET A 431 -16.27 9.44 -28.93
CA MET A 431 -15.85 8.10 -29.38
C MET A 431 -15.86 7.00 -28.30
N GLY A 432 -16.21 7.34 -27.05
CA GLY A 432 -16.44 6.38 -25.94
C GLY A 432 -17.89 5.90 -25.76
N ALA A 433 -18.80 6.23 -26.69
CA ALA A 433 -20.26 6.07 -26.56
C ALA A 433 -20.81 4.62 -26.65
N ASN A 434 -20.09 3.61 -26.16
CA ASN A 434 -20.63 2.25 -26.09
C ASN A 434 -21.60 2.05 -24.90
N VAL A 435 -21.67 3.00 -23.96
CA VAL A 435 -22.44 2.88 -22.71
C VAL A 435 -23.77 3.65 -22.74
N LEU A 436 -23.83 4.84 -23.34
CA LEU A 436 -25.02 5.71 -23.36
C LEU A 436 -25.52 6.00 -24.78
N LYS A 437 -26.85 6.04 -24.95
CA LYS A 437 -27.48 6.30 -26.25
C LYS A 437 -27.49 7.80 -26.58
N PRO A 438 -27.48 8.19 -27.87
CA PRO A 438 -27.68 9.59 -28.26
C PRO A 438 -29.05 10.12 -27.82
N CYS A 439 -29.09 11.34 -27.29
CA CYS A 439 -30.33 12.04 -26.98
C CYS A 439 -31.07 12.38 -28.28
N GLY A 440 -32.39 12.13 -28.36
CA GLY A 440 -33.21 12.51 -29.52
C GLY A 440 -33.39 11.45 -30.60
N GLY A 441 -33.00 10.19 -30.36
CA GLY A 441 -33.40 9.06 -31.20
C GLY A 441 -34.93 8.95 -31.25
N SER A 442 -35.52 9.25 -32.42
CA SER A 442 -36.96 9.18 -32.64
C SER A 442 -37.50 7.79 -32.29
N LYS A 443 -38.50 7.76 -31.40
CA LYS A 443 -39.36 6.58 -31.24
C LYS A 443 -39.92 6.26 -32.64
N LYS A 444 -39.41 5.23 -33.30
CA LYS A 444 -40.17 4.62 -34.40
C LYS A 444 -41.45 4.10 -33.78
N ARG A 445 -42.55 4.83 -34.02
CA ARG A 445 -43.91 4.33 -33.82
C ARG A 445 -44.02 3.03 -34.59
N ALA A 446 -43.95 1.89 -33.90
CA ALA A 446 -44.40 0.63 -34.45
C ALA A 446 -45.94 0.65 -34.44
N VAL A 447 -46.52 1.24 -35.48
CA VAL A 447 -47.90 0.91 -35.86
C VAL A 447 -47.83 -0.45 -36.55
N HIS A 448 -48.11 -1.51 -35.78
CA HIS A 448 -48.73 -2.73 -36.25
C HIS A 448 -49.64 -3.23 -35.11
N GLY A 449 -50.68 -2.43 -34.86
CA GLY A 449 -51.84 -2.87 -34.09
C GLY A 449 -52.68 -3.81 -34.97
N ARG A 450 -53.19 -4.86 -34.33
CA ARG A 450 -54.13 -5.89 -34.85
C ARG A 450 -53.53 -7.14 -35.52
N PHE A 451 -52.51 -7.76 -34.93
CA PHE A 451 -52.30 -9.22 -35.09
C PHE A 451 -51.76 -9.96 -33.85
N LYS A 452 -51.56 -9.28 -32.71
CA LYS A 452 -51.00 -9.91 -31.49
C LYS A 452 -52.05 -10.37 -30.45
N ILE A 453 -53.32 -9.98 -30.57
CA ILE A 453 -54.34 -10.33 -29.57
C ILE A 453 -54.80 -11.79 -29.72
N VAL A 454 -54.74 -12.37 -30.93
CA VAL A 454 -55.11 -13.77 -31.17
C VAL A 454 -54.03 -14.74 -30.68
N LEU A 455 -52.75 -14.34 -30.69
CA LEU A 455 -51.63 -15.17 -30.23
C LEU A 455 -51.44 -15.17 -28.70
N ILE A 456 -51.85 -14.10 -28.01
CA ILE A 456 -51.73 -14.02 -26.54
C ILE A 456 -52.75 -14.91 -25.84
N VAL A 457 -53.94 -15.12 -26.44
CA VAL A 457 -54.98 -15.99 -25.87
C VAL A 457 -54.67 -17.48 -26.07
N LEU A 458 -54.01 -17.85 -27.18
CA LEU A 458 -53.55 -19.22 -27.41
C LEU A 458 -52.28 -19.55 -26.60
N GLY A 459 -51.39 -18.57 -26.39
CA GLY A 459 -50.19 -18.73 -25.59
C GLY A 459 -50.44 -18.81 -24.08
N SER A 460 -51.44 -18.10 -23.55
CA SER A 460 -51.76 -18.10 -22.12
C SER A 460 -52.36 -19.41 -21.63
N LEU A 461 -53.12 -20.12 -22.47
CA LEU A 461 -53.62 -21.47 -22.18
C LEU A 461 -52.50 -22.52 -22.18
N PHE A 462 -51.51 -22.38 -23.06
CA PHE A 462 -50.35 -23.29 -23.11
C PHE A 462 -49.40 -23.08 -21.94
N VAL A 463 -49.12 -21.83 -21.56
CA VAL A 463 -48.28 -21.51 -20.39
C VAL A 463 -48.96 -21.91 -19.08
N GLY A 464 -50.29 -21.74 -18.97
CA GLY A 464 -51.05 -22.21 -17.81
C GLY A 464 -50.99 -23.74 -17.63
N ALA A 465 -51.17 -24.50 -18.72
CA ALA A 465 -51.07 -25.97 -18.68
C ALA A 465 -49.64 -26.45 -18.35
N VAL A 466 -48.61 -25.78 -18.89
CA VAL A 466 -47.21 -26.08 -18.60
C VAL A 466 -46.84 -25.74 -17.16
N LEU A 467 -47.34 -24.64 -16.60
CA LEU A 467 -47.12 -24.29 -15.19
C LEU A 467 -47.83 -25.25 -14.23
N VAL A 468 -49.03 -25.74 -14.57
CA VAL A 468 -49.73 -26.76 -13.78
C VAL A 468 -49.01 -28.11 -13.85
N LEU A 469 -48.47 -28.50 -15.01
CA LEU A 469 -47.63 -29.68 -15.16
C LEU A 469 -46.30 -29.55 -14.40
N ILE A 470 -45.67 -28.37 -14.42
CA ILE A 470 -44.43 -28.09 -13.66
C ILE A 470 -44.73 -28.12 -12.15
N LEU A 471 -45.83 -27.53 -11.69
CA LEU A 471 -46.26 -27.60 -10.29
C LEU A 471 -46.61 -29.03 -9.88
N TRP A 472 -47.26 -29.81 -10.75
CA TRP A 472 -47.54 -31.23 -10.53
C TRP A 472 -46.23 -32.05 -10.46
N CYS A 473 -45.26 -31.79 -11.33
CA CYS A 473 -43.94 -32.42 -11.29
C CYS A 473 -43.12 -32.02 -10.04
N ILE A 474 -43.22 -30.77 -9.59
CA ILE A 474 -42.58 -30.29 -8.36
C ILE A 474 -43.24 -30.91 -7.12
N LEU A 475 -44.57 -31.07 -7.10
CA LEU A 475 -45.30 -31.72 -6.01
C LEU A 475 -45.13 -33.24 -5.99
N LEU A 476 -44.87 -33.87 -7.14
CA LEU A 476 -44.45 -35.27 -7.20
C LEU A 476 -42.98 -35.46 -6.77
N LYS A 477 -42.09 -34.49 -7.05
CA LYS A 477 -40.67 -34.51 -6.61
C LYS A 477 -40.47 -34.14 -5.14
N SER A 478 -41.36 -33.32 -4.55
CA SER A 478 -41.25 -32.91 -3.13
C SER A 478 -41.57 -34.04 -2.15
N ARG A 479 -42.06 -35.18 -2.65
CA ARG A 479 -42.29 -36.39 -1.87
C ARG A 479 -41.06 -37.31 -1.75
N ASP A 480 -39.98 -37.04 -2.49
CA ASP A 480 -38.79 -37.90 -2.56
C ASP A 480 -37.45 -37.21 -2.18
N GLN A 481 -37.42 -35.89 -1.93
CA GLN A 481 -36.21 -35.15 -1.53
C GLN A 481 -36.27 -34.62 -0.09
N LYS A 482 -36.28 -35.54 0.89
CA LYS A 482 -35.91 -35.23 2.29
C LYS A 482 -34.54 -35.82 2.69
N LYS A 483 -33.69 -36.12 1.71
CA LYS A 483 -32.28 -36.49 1.90
C LYS A 483 -31.47 -35.87 0.76
N ASN A 484 -30.34 -35.26 1.09
CA ASN A 484 -29.34 -34.61 0.22
C ASN A 484 -29.54 -33.10 -0.01
N SER A 485 -29.07 -32.32 0.96
CA SER A 485 -28.80 -30.87 0.82
C SER A 485 -27.37 -30.56 1.27
N GLU A 486 -26.39 -31.24 0.71
CA GLU A 486 -24.95 -30.92 0.80
C GLU A 486 -24.30 -31.30 -0.53
N GLU A 487 -24.63 -30.61 -1.63
CA GLU A 487 -23.91 -30.71 -2.93
C GLU A 487 -24.58 -29.81 -3.98
N ALA A 488 -24.43 -28.48 -3.89
CA ALA A 488 -24.80 -27.58 -4.99
C ALA A 488 -24.20 -26.16 -4.87
N VAL A 489 -22.88 -26.05 -4.68
CA VAL A 489 -22.11 -24.82 -4.96
C VAL A 489 -20.99 -25.09 -5.99
N SER A 490 -20.99 -26.26 -6.64
CA SER A 490 -19.86 -26.77 -7.44
C SER A 490 -19.81 -26.30 -8.90
N HIS A 491 -20.70 -25.44 -9.39
CA HIS A 491 -20.73 -25.08 -10.82
C HIS A 491 -20.53 -23.59 -11.09
N MET A 492 -19.38 -23.05 -10.67
CA MET A 492 -18.70 -21.93 -11.34
C MET A 492 -17.17 -22.09 -11.18
N PHE A 493 -16.62 -23.19 -11.70
CA PHE A 493 -15.16 -23.42 -11.77
C PHE A 493 -14.76 -23.66 -13.23
N GLU A 494 -14.10 -22.69 -13.84
CA GLU A 494 -13.27 -22.98 -15.02
C GLU A 494 -11.95 -23.59 -14.53
N GLY A 495 -11.89 -24.94 -14.57
CA GLY A 495 -10.66 -25.71 -14.74
C GLY A 495 -9.86 -26.09 -13.49
N SER A 496 -10.06 -27.32 -12.99
CA SER A 496 -8.98 -28.10 -12.38
C SER A 496 -7.94 -28.39 -13.48
N SER A 497 -6.95 -27.52 -13.69
CA SER A 497 -5.82 -27.86 -14.57
C SER A 497 -4.94 -28.89 -13.84
N SER A 498 -4.52 -29.95 -14.54
CA SER A 498 -3.58 -30.93 -13.94
C SER A 498 -2.31 -30.26 -13.43
N LYS A 499 -1.93 -29.15 -14.08
CA LYS A 499 -0.74 -28.35 -13.78
C LYS A 499 -0.87 -27.55 -12.47
N LEU A 500 -2.05 -27.00 -12.14
CA LEU A 500 -2.27 -26.36 -10.83
C LEU A 500 -2.15 -27.38 -9.69
N ASN A 501 -2.71 -28.58 -9.86
CA ASN A 501 -2.60 -29.63 -8.85
C ASN A 501 -1.15 -30.09 -8.66
N GLU A 502 -0.40 -30.22 -9.76
CA GLU A 502 1.03 -30.55 -9.73
C GLU A 502 1.84 -29.45 -9.03
N VAL A 503 1.51 -28.17 -9.25
CA VAL A 503 2.11 -27.03 -8.56
C VAL A 503 1.81 -27.05 -7.05
N ILE A 504 0.55 -27.29 -6.67
CA ILE A 504 0.14 -27.39 -5.25
C ILE A 504 0.91 -28.52 -4.57
N GLU A 505 1.07 -29.66 -5.23
CA GLU A 505 1.84 -30.78 -4.71
C GLU A 505 3.34 -30.45 -4.63
N ALA A 506 3.92 -29.87 -5.68
CA ALA A 506 5.34 -29.48 -5.74
C ALA A 506 5.72 -28.40 -4.72
N THR A 507 4.74 -27.68 -4.18
CA THR A 507 4.92 -26.65 -3.15
C THR A 507 4.42 -27.11 -1.77
N GLU A 508 4.07 -28.39 -1.61
CA GLU A 508 3.49 -28.96 -0.37
C GLU A 508 2.35 -28.11 0.20
N CYS A 509 1.39 -27.78 -0.66
CA CYS A 509 0.26 -26.90 -0.34
C CYS A 509 0.65 -25.45 -0.02
N PHE A 510 1.65 -24.91 -0.74
CA PHE A 510 2.19 -23.56 -0.55
C PHE A 510 2.85 -23.37 0.82
N ASP A 511 3.70 -24.32 1.23
CA ASP A 511 4.49 -24.22 2.46
C ASP A 511 5.51 -23.07 2.38
N ASP A 512 5.75 -22.43 3.53
CA ASP A 512 6.59 -21.24 3.63
C ASP A 512 8.04 -21.48 3.18
N LYS A 513 8.55 -22.72 3.21
CA LYS A 513 9.91 -23.05 2.74
C LYS A 513 10.12 -22.87 1.24
N TYR A 514 9.05 -22.83 0.45
CA TYR A 514 9.10 -22.62 -1.00
C TYR A 514 8.99 -21.14 -1.38
N ILE A 515 8.83 -20.24 -0.41
CA ILE A 515 8.68 -18.81 -0.65
C ILE A 515 10.01 -18.22 -1.12
N ILE A 516 9.94 -17.50 -2.24
CA ILE A 516 11.07 -16.75 -2.82
C ILE A 516 10.84 -15.24 -2.77
N GLY A 517 9.66 -14.79 -2.34
CA GLY A 517 9.38 -13.38 -2.09
C GLY A 517 8.01 -13.15 -1.45
N LYS A 518 7.92 -12.20 -0.52
CA LYS A 518 6.66 -11.67 0.05
C LYS A 518 6.62 -10.17 -0.24
N GLY A 519 5.52 -9.65 -0.79
CA GLY A 519 5.37 -8.22 -1.10
C GLY A 519 3.92 -7.75 -1.09
N GLY A 520 3.70 -6.45 -1.28
CA GLY A 520 2.36 -5.82 -1.19
C GLY A 520 1.31 -6.36 -2.16
N HIS A 521 1.72 -7.08 -3.20
CA HIS A 521 0.84 -7.70 -4.18
C HIS A 521 0.69 -9.22 -3.98
N GLY A 522 1.19 -9.83 -2.90
CA GLY A 522 1.05 -11.26 -2.60
C GLY A 522 2.38 -12.00 -2.36
N THR A 523 2.29 -13.33 -2.28
CA THR A 523 3.43 -14.22 -1.97
C THR A 523 3.86 -15.01 -3.19
N VAL A 524 5.16 -15.07 -3.46
CA VAL A 524 5.75 -15.82 -4.59
C VAL A 524 6.43 -17.09 -4.10
N TYR A 525 6.08 -18.23 -4.71
CA TYR A 525 6.62 -19.55 -4.40
C TYR A 525 7.39 -20.11 -5.60
N LYS A 526 8.49 -20.81 -5.34
CA LYS A 526 9.18 -21.61 -6.35
C LYS A 526 8.59 -23.01 -6.40
N ALA A 527 8.16 -23.44 -7.58
CA ALA A 527 7.65 -24.80 -7.81
C ALA A 527 8.55 -25.52 -8.82
N THR A 528 8.99 -26.73 -8.48
CA THR A 528 9.69 -27.63 -9.41
C THR A 528 8.75 -28.79 -9.74
N LEU A 529 8.26 -28.85 -10.97
CA LEU A 529 7.30 -29.87 -11.40
C LEU A 529 8.00 -31.21 -11.62
N ARG A 530 7.21 -32.29 -11.76
CA ARG A 530 7.75 -33.65 -11.98
C ARG A 530 8.46 -33.76 -13.33
N SER A 531 8.10 -32.90 -14.29
CA SER A 531 8.80 -32.76 -15.58
C SER A 531 10.22 -32.19 -15.47
N GLY A 532 10.57 -31.60 -14.32
CA GLY A 532 11.80 -30.83 -14.12
C GLY A 532 11.67 -29.34 -14.47
N ASP A 533 10.51 -28.91 -14.97
CA ASP A 533 10.23 -27.49 -15.21
C ASP A 533 10.17 -26.73 -13.89
N VAL A 534 10.81 -25.56 -13.84
CA VAL A 534 10.84 -24.68 -12.66
C VAL A 534 10.01 -23.43 -12.95
N TYR A 535 9.07 -23.13 -12.06
CA TYR A 535 8.17 -21.98 -12.18
C TYR A 535 8.14 -21.15 -10.90
N ALA A 536 7.75 -19.89 -11.06
CA ALA A 536 7.35 -19.03 -9.96
C ALA A 536 5.82 -18.90 -9.94
N ILE A 537 5.19 -19.15 -8.79
CA ILE A 537 3.76 -18.91 -8.58
C ILE A 537 3.58 -17.72 -7.66
N LYS A 538 2.89 -16.71 -8.15
CA LYS A 538 2.38 -15.62 -7.31
C LYS A 538 0.98 -15.95 -6.84
N LYS A 539 0.81 -16.08 -5.52
CA LYS A 539 -0.47 -16.21 -4.84
C LYS A 539 -0.96 -14.81 -4.43
N LEU A 540 -2.05 -14.40 -5.05
CA LEU A 540 -2.80 -13.18 -4.77
C LEU A 540 -3.96 -13.50 -3.82
N VAL A 541 -4.18 -12.68 -2.80
CA VAL A 541 -5.40 -12.72 -2.00
C VAL A 541 -6.43 -11.82 -2.67
N ILE A 542 -7.59 -12.37 -3.00
CA ILE A 542 -8.65 -11.68 -3.75
C ILE A 542 -9.86 -11.48 -2.83
N SER A 543 -10.16 -10.24 -2.49
CA SER A 543 -11.34 -9.83 -1.71
C SER A 543 -12.54 -9.49 -2.61
N ALA A 544 -13.01 -10.43 -3.45
CA ALA A 544 -13.96 -10.06 -4.52
C ALA A 544 -15.44 -10.33 -4.21
N HIS A 545 -16.28 -9.34 -4.53
CA HIS A 545 -17.72 -9.47 -4.76
C HIS A 545 -17.99 -10.05 -6.17
N LYS A 546 -19.15 -10.71 -6.37
CA LYS A 546 -19.50 -11.50 -7.58
C LYS A 546 -19.33 -10.80 -8.96
N GLY A 547 -19.24 -9.47 -9.03
CA GLY A 547 -18.99 -8.71 -10.27
C GLY A 547 -17.51 -8.46 -10.61
N SER A 548 -16.63 -8.41 -9.60
CA SER A 548 -15.19 -8.10 -9.75
C SER A 548 -14.41 -9.22 -10.44
N TYR A 549 -14.80 -10.49 -10.19
CA TYR A 549 -14.16 -11.67 -10.79
C TYR A 549 -14.17 -11.64 -12.32
N LYS A 550 -15.23 -11.16 -12.97
CA LYS A 550 -15.32 -11.16 -14.44
C LYS A 550 -14.39 -10.12 -15.08
N SER A 551 -14.18 -8.98 -14.42
CA SER A 551 -13.22 -7.95 -14.87
C SER A 551 -11.79 -8.44 -14.70
N MET A 552 -11.48 -9.03 -13.53
CA MET A 552 -10.18 -9.61 -13.22
C MET A 552 -9.79 -10.74 -14.20
N VAL A 553 -10.73 -11.62 -14.55
CA VAL A 553 -10.53 -12.63 -15.60
C VAL A 553 -10.22 -11.97 -16.96
N GLY A 554 -10.89 -10.87 -17.31
CA GLY A 554 -10.64 -10.12 -18.55
C GLY A 554 -9.26 -9.49 -18.60
N GLU A 555 -8.80 -8.93 -17.49
CA GLU A 555 -7.47 -8.33 -17.36
C GLU A 555 -6.36 -9.39 -17.34
N LEU A 556 -6.53 -10.51 -16.62
CA LEU A 556 -5.60 -11.64 -16.66
C LEU A 556 -5.50 -12.25 -18.08
N LYS A 557 -6.62 -12.33 -18.80
CA LYS A 557 -6.63 -12.72 -20.24
C LYS A 557 -5.90 -11.72 -21.13
N THR A 558 -5.85 -10.45 -20.74
CA THR A 558 -5.10 -9.41 -21.46
C THR A 558 -3.61 -9.51 -21.16
N LEU A 559 -3.23 -9.67 -19.89
CA LEU A 559 -1.84 -9.90 -19.48
C LEU A 559 -1.25 -11.18 -20.11
N GLY A 560 -2.03 -12.26 -20.20
CA GLY A 560 -1.59 -13.50 -20.86
C GLY A 560 -1.35 -13.40 -22.38
N LYS A 561 -1.84 -12.34 -23.04
CA LYS A 561 -1.59 -12.09 -24.47
C LYS A 561 -0.29 -11.31 -24.71
N ILE A 562 0.24 -10.63 -23.69
CA ILE A 562 1.45 -9.82 -23.81
C ILE A 562 2.65 -10.75 -23.90
N LYS A 563 3.44 -10.56 -24.95
CA LYS A 563 4.64 -11.36 -25.22
C LYS A 563 5.72 -10.43 -25.74
N HIS A 564 6.73 -10.20 -24.93
CA HIS A 564 7.90 -9.43 -25.29
C HIS A 564 9.12 -10.06 -24.61
N ARG A 565 10.30 -10.00 -25.25
CA ARG A 565 11.52 -10.64 -24.73
C ARG A 565 11.98 -10.06 -23.39
N ASN A 566 11.56 -8.84 -23.07
CA ASN A 566 11.92 -8.13 -21.84
C ASN A 566 10.75 -7.95 -20.86
N LEU A 567 9.68 -8.74 -21.01
CA LEU A 567 8.55 -8.77 -20.08
C LEU A 567 8.38 -10.20 -19.56
N ILE A 568 8.08 -10.35 -18.27
CA ILE A 568 7.84 -11.69 -17.72
C ILE A 568 6.63 -12.35 -18.41
N LYS A 569 6.80 -13.61 -18.79
CA LYS A 569 5.77 -14.35 -19.51
C LYS A 569 4.82 -15.04 -18.53
N LEU A 570 3.56 -14.59 -18.51
CA LEU A 570 2.46 -15.28 -17.86
C LEU A 570 2.16 -16.58 -18.63
N LYS A 571 2.27 -17.73 -17.97
CA LYS A 571 1.97 -19.05 -18.55
C LYS A 571 0.51 -19.41 -18.39
N GLU A 572 0.07 -19.42 -17.14
CA GLU A 572 -1.27 -19.79 -16.72
C GLU A 572 -1.68 -18.89 -15.54
N SER A 573 -2.98 -18.71 -15.38
CA SER A 573 -3.55 -18.09 -14.20
C SER A 573 -4.80 -18.85 -13.79
N TRP A 574 -5.01 -18.92 -12.48
CA TRP A 574 -6.13 -19.61 -11.87
C TRP A 574 -6.75 -18.74 -10.80
N LEU A 575 -8.07 -18.82 -10.68
CA LEU A 575 -8.84 -18.12 -9.67
C LEU A 575 -9.64 -19.17 -8.90
N ARG A 576 -9.46 -19.22 -7.58
CA ARG A 576 -10.10 -20.23 -6.73
C ARG A 576 -10.54 -19.60 -5.41
N ASN A 577 -11.85 -19.53 -5.18
CA ASN A 577 -12.43 -18.85 -4.02
C ASN A 577 -11.88 -17.41 -3.95
N ASP A 578 -11.26 -17.05 -2.81
CA ASP A 578 -10.64 -15.76 -2.50
C ASP A 578 -9.13 -15.72 -2.83
N ASN A 579 -8.62 -16.63 -3.67
CA ASN A 579 -7.20 -16.62 -4.07
C ASN A 579 -7.03 -16.66 -5.59
N GLY A 580 -6.10 -15.85 -6.07
CA GLY A 580 -5.59 -15.88 -7.44
C GLY A 580 -4.21 -16.48 -7.47
N PHE A 581 -3.90 -17.27 -8.49
CA PHE A 581 -2.59 -17.87 -8.70
C PHE A 581 -2.14 -17.51 -10.10
N ILE A 582 -0.95 -16.92 -10.24
CA ILE A 582 -0.35 -16.61 -11.54
C ILE A 582 0.98 -17.35 -11.66
N LEU A 583 1.11 -18.13 -12.73
CA LEU A 583 2.30 -18.92 -13.04
C LEU A 583 3.20 -18.18 -14.03
N TYR A 584 4.46 -18.00 -13.65
CA TYR A 584 5.52 -17.41 -14.48
C TYR A 584 6.68 -18.37 -14.67
N ASP A 585 7.46 -18.17 -15.73
CA ASP A 585 8.80 -18.76 -15.83
C ASP A 585 9.65 -18.29 -14.62
N PHE A 586 10.40 -19.22 -14.01
CA PHE A 586 11.31 -18.88 -12.92
C PHE A 586 12.56 -18.17 -13.46
N MET A 587 12.93 -17.06 -12.84
CA MET A 587 14.08 -16.23 -13.21
C MET A 587 15.27 -16.59 -12.32
N GLU A 588 16.29 -17.24 -12.87
CA GLU A 588 17.33 -17.92 -12.09
C GLU A 588 18.26 -16.97 -11.34
N LYS A 589 18.38 -15.72 -11.79
CA LYS A 589 19.24 -14.71 -11.17
C LYS A 589 18.50 -13.80 -10.18
N GLY A 590 17.20 -14.05 -9.95
CA GLY A 590 16.37 -13.24 -9.07
C GLY A 590 16.07 -11.88 -9.70
N SER A 591 15.94 -10.85 -8.85
CA SER A 591 15.70 -9.47 -9.28
C SER A 591 17.00 -8.69 -9.48
N LEU A 592 16.92 -7.58 -10.21
CA LEU A 592 18.02 -6.64 -10.36
C LEU A 592 18.43 -6.05 -8.99
N HIS A 593 17.46 -5.85 -8.09
CA HIS A 593 17.75 -5.45 -6.70
C HIS A 593 18.65 -6.47 -6.01
N ASP A 594 18.39 -7.77 -6.20
CA ASP A 594 19.19 -8.83 -5.59
C ASP A 594 20.63 -8.78 -6.08
N VAL A 595 20.81 -8.65 -7.40
CA VAL A 595 22.13 -8.60 -8.05
C VAL A 595 22.93 -7.35 -7.64
N LEU A 596 22.27 -6.20 -7.52
CA LEU A 596 22.94 -4.95 -7.17
C LEU A 596 23.27 -4.88 -5.67
N HIS A 597 22.34 -5.29 -4.80
CA HIS A 597 22.34 -4.89 -3.39
C HIS A 597 22.27 -6.05 -2.38
N VAL A 598 21.79 -7.24 -2.75
CA VAL A 598 21.53 -8.34 -1.81
C VAL A 598 22.58 -9.46 -1.89
N VAL A 599 22.96 -9.87 -3.11
CA VAL A 599 23.88 -10.99 -3.31
C VAL A 599 25.28 -10.62 -2.81
N GLN A 600 25.81 -11.44 -1.91
CA GLN A 600 27.15 -11.28 -1.34
C GLN A 600 28.01 -12.54 -1.56
N PRO A 601 29.27 -12.40 -2.05
CA PRO A 601 29.89 -11.16 -2.49
C PRO A 601 29.20 -10.58 -3.74
N ALA A 602 29.22 -9.25 -3.84
CA ALA A 602 28.61 -8.52 -4.95
C ALA A 602 29.09 -9.08 -6.30
N PRO A 603 28.19 -9.55 -7.19
CA PRO A 603 28.60 -10.10 -8.48
C PRO A 603 29.26 -9.00 -9.32
N ALA A 604 30.35 -9.36 -10.00
CA ALA A 604 30.93 -8.51 -11.04
C ALA A 604 29.88 -8.31 -12.14
N LEU A 605 29.56 -7.05 -12.43
CA LEU A 605 28.55 -6.67 -13.40
C LEU A 605 29.21 -5.73 -14.41
N ASP A 606 29.78 -6.34 -15.45
CA ASP A 606 30.48 -5.65 -16.53
C ASP A 606 29.55 -4.66 -17.25
N TRP A 607 30.14 -3.62 -17.86
CA TRP A 607 29.41 -2.58 -18.57
C TRP A 607 28.45 -3.15 -19.62
N CYS A 608 28.89 -4.16 -20.39
CA CYS A 608 28.06 -4.77 -21.42
C CYS A 608 26.74 -5.33 -20.84
N VAL A 609 26.80 -5.97 -19.66
CA VAL A 609 25.61 -6.53 -19.00
C VAL A 609 24.72 -5.40 -18.46
N ARG A 610 25.31 -4.36 -17.86
CA ARG A 610 24.55 -3.17 -17.42
C ARG A 610 23.82 -2.52 -18.59
N TYR A 611 24.52 -2.32 -19.71
CA TYR A 611 23.96 -1.73 -20.91
C TYR A 611 22.80 -2.58 -21.49
N ASP A 612 22.96 -3.90 -21.53
CA ASP A 612 21.90 -4.81 -22.00
C ASP A 612 20.68 -4.82 -21.06
N ILE A 613 20.90 -4.69 -19.74
CA ILE A 613 19.83 -4.54 -18.75
C ILE A 613 19.08 -3.21 -18.94
N ALA A 614 19.81 -2.11 -19.11
CA ALA A 614 19.25 -0.79 -19.39
C ALA A 614 18.40 -0.82 -20.67
N LEU A 615 18.99 -1.22 -21.79
CA LEU A 615 18.33 -1.24 -23.09
C LEU A 615 17.16 -2.23 -23.14
N GLY A 616 17.32 -3.41 -22.54
CA GLY A 616 16.25 -4.41 -22.47
C GLY A 616 15.06 -3.93 -21.65
N THR A 617 15.31 -3.29 -20.50
CA THR A 617 14.24 -2.69 -19.69
C THR A 617 13.54 -1.56 -20.45
N ALA A 618 14.29 -0.70 -21.14
CA ALA A 618 13.72 0.34 -21.99
C ALA A 618 12.81 -0.22 -23.09
N HIS A 619 13.24 -1.28 -23.77
CA HIS A 619 12.42 -1.96 -24.78
C HIS A 619 11.14 -2.54 -24.20
N GLY A 620 11.20 -3.15 -23.01
CA GLY A 620 10.02 -3.68 -22.32
C GLY A 620 9.00 -2.59 -22.00
N LEU A 621 9.46 -1.45 -21.48
CA LEU A 621 8.62 -0.30 -21.18
C LEU A 621 8.06 0.38 -22.43
N ALA A 622 8.87 0.58 -23.47
CA ALA A 622 8.42 1.12 -24.75
C ALA A 622 7.31 0.27 -25.36
N TYR A 623 7.43 -1.06 -25.30
CA TYR A 623 6.36 -1.96 -25.75
C TYR A 623 5.06 -1.77 -24.95
N LEU A 624 5.14 -1.60 -23.62
CA LEU A 624 3.96 -1.37 -22.78
C LEU A 624 3.29 -0.02 -23.06
N HIS A 625 4.07 1.04 -23.28
CA HIS A 625 3.56 2.39 -23.53
C HIS A 625 3.06 2.58 -24.97
N ASP A 626 3.86 2.15 -25.95
CA ASP A 626 3.70 2.56 -27.35
C ASP A 626 3.14 1.46 -28.26
N ASP A 627 3.28 0.17 -27.92
CA ASP A 627 2.80 -0.95 -28.74
C ASP A 627 1.52 -1.60 -28.21
N CYS A 628 1.28 -1.56 -26.88
CA CYS A 628 0.03 -2.02 -26.30
C CYS A 628 -1.12 -1.04 -26.57
N ARG A 629 -2.31 -1.55 -26.91
CA ARG A 629 -3.54 -0.75 -27.11
C ARG A 629 -4.68 -1.33 -26.26
N PRO A 630 -5.15 -0.62 -25.20
CA PRO A 630 -4.62 0.64 -24.69
C PRO A 630 -3.20 0.49 -24.10
N ALA A 631 -2.47 1.60 -23.97
CA ALA A 631 -1.16 1.63 -23.32
C ALA A 631 -1.26 1.09 -21.90
N ILE A 632 -0.24 0.36 -21.47
CA ILE A 632 -0.16 -0.24 -20.13
C ILE A 632 0.87 0.56 -19.33
N ILE A 633 0.40 1.25 -18.30
CA ILE A 633 1.26 1.97 -17.35
C ILE A 633 1.59 1.00 -16.22
N HIS A 634 2.87 0.86 -15.90
CA HIS A 634 3.35 -0.12 -14.92
C HIS A 634 3.11 0.32 -13.47
N ARG A 635 3.36 1.60 -13.14
CA ARG A 635 3.10 2.25 -11.83
C ARG A 635 4.05 1.91 -10.68
N ASP A 636 4.98 0.97 -10.87
CA ASP A 636 5.90 0.51 -9.80
C ASP A 636 7.20 -0.04 -10.42
N ILE A 637 7.80 0.72 -11.34
CA ILE A 637 9.11 0.35 -11.89
C ILE A 637 10.19 0.57 -10.83
N LYS A 638 10.95 -0.49 -10.54
CA LYS A 638 12.06 -0.50 -9.58
C LYS A 638 12.89 -1.78 -9.79
N PRO A 639 14.13 -1.88 -9.28
CA PRO A 639 14.98 -3.05 -9.51
C PRO A 639 14.37 -4.37 -9.00
N SER A 640 13.53 -4.36 -7.97
CA SER A 640 12.86 -5.58 -7.47
C SER A 640 11.77 -6.11 -8.41
N ASN A 641 11.27 -5.29 -9.34
CA ASN A 641 10.31 -5.69 -10.38
C ASN A 641 10.98 -5.91 -11.75
N ILE A 642 12.31 -5.90 -11.83
CA ILE A 642 13.08 -6.24 -13.03
C ILE A 642 13.81 -7.55 -12.74
N LEU A 643 13.29 -8.66 -13.25
CA LEU A 643 13.85 -9.99 -13.01
C LEU A 643 14.87 -10.36 -14.07
N LEU A 644 15.84 -11.19 -13.71
CA LEU A 644 16.96 -11.57 -14.57
C LEU A 644 16.93 -13.08 -14.81
N ASP A 645 16.91 -13.47 -16.08
CA ASP A 645 17.02 -14.88 -16.44
C ASP A 645 18.48 -15.38 -16.30
N LYS A 646 18.70 -16.68 -16.53
CA LYS A 646 20.03 -17.29 -16.52
C LYS A 646 21.10 -16.57 -17.37
N ASP A 647 20.68 -15.84 -18.41
CA ASP A 647 21.53 -15.15 -19.38
C ASP A 647 21.65 -13.64 -19.05
N MET A 648 21.17 -13.21 -17.86
CA MET A 648 21.14 -11.82 -17.38
C MET A 648 20.25 -10.88 -18.21
N VAL A 649 19.28 -11.43 -18.96
CA VAL A 649 18.33 -10.63 -19.75
C VAL A 649 17.23 -10.09 -18.82
N PRO A 650 16.94 -8.77 -18.85
CA PRO A 650 15.93 -8.18 -17.98
C PRO A 650 14.52 -8.53 -18.45
N HIS A 651 13.67 -8.89 -17.50
CA HIS A 651 12.25 -9.19 -17.67
C HIS A 651 11.44 -8.39 -16.65
N ILE A 652 10.70 -7.38 -17.11
CA ILE A 652 9.85 -6.59 -16.24
C ILE A 652 8.67 -7.46 -15.76
N SER A 653 8.48 -7.53 -14.44
CA SER A 653 7.40 -8.27 -13.79
C SER A 653 6.36 -7.33 -13.19
N ASP A 654 5.23 -7.86 -12.72
CA ASP A 654 4.18 -7.11 -12.01
C ASP A 654 3.46 -5.99 -12.79
N PHE A 655 3.72 -5.84 -14.09
CA PHE A 655 2.98 -4.93 -14.96
C PHE A 655 1.48 -5.27 -14.99
N GLY A 656 0.64 -4.26 -14.74
CA GLY A 656 -0.82 -4.40 -14.75
C GLY A 656 -1.43 -5.22 -13.60
N ILE A 657 -0.63 -5.73 -12.66
CA ILE A 657 -1.15 -6.40 -11.45
C ILE A 657 -1.70 -5.38 -10.45
N ALA A 658 -1.08 -4.20 -10.34
CA ALA A 658 -1.63 -3.09 -9.59
C ALA A 658 -3.06 -2.77 -10.07
N LYS A 659 -3.31 -2.79 -11.39
CA LYS A 659 -4.64 -2.59 -11.98
C LYS A 659 -5.64 -3.71 -11.66
N LEU A 660 -5.18 -4.97 -11.58
CA LEU A 660 -6.01 -6.12 -11.16
C LEU A 660 -6.48 -5.98 -9.71
N LEU A 661 -5.67 -5.34 -8.86
CA LEU A 661 -5.98 -5.03 -7.46
C LEU A 661 -6.71 -3.68 -7.33
N GLU A 662 -6.56 -2.79 -8.31
CA GLU A 662 -7.19 -1.47 -8.44
C GLU A 662 -8.33 -1.50 -9.49
N GLN A 663 -9.40 -2.24 -9.21
CA GLN A 663 -10.70 -2.05 -9.89
C GLN A 663 -11.84 -2.10 -8.87
N PRO A 664 -12.92 -1.33 -9.09
CA PRO A 664 -13.69 -0.68 -8.03
C PRO A 664 -14.47 -1.70 -7.22
N SER A 665 -13.82 -2.27 -6.21
CA SER A 665 -14.48 -2.63 -4.98
C SER A 665 -15.16 -1.37 -4.47
N THR A 666 -16.43 -1.49 -4.10
CA THR A 666 -17.22 -0.52 -3.34
C THR A 666 -16.62 -0.20 -1.95
N ALA A 667 -15.33 -0.45 -1.75
CA ALA A 667 -14.53 0.04 -0.64
C ALA A 667 -14.02 1.46 -0.98
N PRO A 668 -14.00 2.40 -0.02
CA PRO A 668 -13.39 3.71 -0.24
C PRO A 668 -11.94 3.49 -0.63
N GLN A 669 -11.51 4.10 -1.74
CA GLN A 669 -10.12 4.10 -2.15
C GLN A 669 -9.28 4.66 -1.01
N THR A 670 -8.42 3.82 -0.44
CA THR A 670 -7.33 4.26 0.43
C THR A 670 -6.61 5.40 -0.27
N THR A 671 -6.34 6.50 0.42
CA THR A 671 -5.41 7.56 0.00
C THR A 671 -3.95 7.06 -0.02
N GLY A 672 -3.75 5.82 -0.49
CA GLY A 672 -2.47 5.17 -0.64
C GLY A 672 -1.74 5.82 -1.80
N VAL A 673 -0.69 6.55 -1.47
CA VAL A 673 0.33 7.04 -2.39
C VAL A 673 0.86 5.84 -3.19
N VAL A 674 0.55 5.75 -4.49
CA VAL A 674 0.93 4.60 -5.33
C VAL A 674 2.35 4.80 -5.87
N GLY A 675 3.26 3.94 -5.44
CA GLY A 675 4.66 3.87 -5.88
C GLY A 675 5.63 3.68 -4.70
N THR A 676 6.82 3.16 -4.99
CA THR A 676 7.83 2.87 -3.95
C THR A 676 8.66 4.12 -3.63
N ILE A 677 8.87 4.40 -2.34
CA ILE A 677 9.71 5.51 -1.86
C ILE A 677 11.09 5.45 -2.56
N GLY A 678 11.51 6.58 -3.16
CA GLY A 678 12.74 6.69 -3.96
C GLY A 678 12.55 6.57 -5.48
N TYR A 679 11.50 5.90 -5.94
CA TYR A 679 11.21 5.69 -7.37
C TYR A 679 9.99 6.48 -7.86
N MET A 680 9.25 7.06 -6.92
CA MET A 680 8.03 7.80 -7.19
C MET A 680 8.33 9.13 -7.89
N ALA A 681 7.64 9.36 -9.01
CA ALA A 681 7.72 10.65 -9.70
C ALA A 681 7.17 11.78 -8.81
N PRO A 682 7.81 12.96 -8.76
CA PRO A 682 7.44 14.04 -7.84
C PRO A 682 5.97 14.50 -7.95
N GLU A 683 5.37 14.41 -9.13
CA GLU A 683 3.96 14.78 -9.36
C GLU A 683 2.96 13.80 -8.72
N LEU A 684 3.36 12.56 -8.43
CA LEU A 684 2.50 11.56 -7.79
C LEU A 684 2.34 11.79 -6.28
N ALA A 685 3.20 12.61 -5.66
CA ALA A 685 3.02 13.06 -4.27
C ALA A 685 1.77 13.96 -4.09
N PHE A 686 1.26 14.53 -5.19
CA PHE A 686 0.12 15.46 -5.20
C PHE A 686 -1.03 15.00 -6.11
N SER A 687 -0.91 13.84 -6.76
CA SER A 687 -1.91 13.30 -7.70
C SER A 687 -1.92 11.77 -7.67
N THR A 688 -3.11 11.17 -7.62
CA THR A 688 -3.28 9.72 -7.72
C THR A 688 -3.28 9.21 -9.18
N LYS A 689 -3.07 10.08 -10.16
CA LYS A 689 -3.12 9.72 -11.59
C LYS A 689 -1.73 9.35 -12.11
N SER A 690 -1.43 8.04 -12.14
CA SER A 690 -0.25 7.50 -12.82
C SER A 690 -0.25 7.83 -14.32
N SER A 691 0.91 8.20 -14.88
CA SER A 691 1.09 8.47 -16.31
C SER A 691 2.27 7.69 -16.90
N MET A 692 2.41 7.64 -18.23
CA MET A 692 3.57 7.00 -18.86
C MET A 692 4.87 7.69 -18.44
N GLU A 693 4.83 9.00 -18.26
CA GLU A 693 5.95 9.83 -17.80
C GLU A 693 6.38 9.49 -16.36
N SER A 694 5.48 8.96 -15.53
CA SER A 694 5.83 8.48 -14.19
C SER A 694 6.65 7.19 -14.22
N ASP A 695 6.35 6.26 -15.14
CA ASP A 695 7.20 5.08 -15.38
C ASP A 695 8.58 5.48 -15.93
N VAL A 696 8.64 6.51 -16.80
CA VAL A 696 9.90 7.06 -17.32
C VAL A 696 10.78 7.59 -16.19
N TYR A 697 10.20 8.31 -15.22
CA TYR A 697 10.94 8.79 -14.04
C TYR A 697 11.54 7.64 -13.26
N SER A 698 10.72 6.65 -12.91
CA SER A 698 11.16 5.46 -12.18
C SER A 698 12.23 4.67 -12.93
N TYR A 699 12.15 4.60 -14.27
CA TYR A 699 13.20 4.02 -15.11
C TYR A 699 14.51 4.82 -15.05
N GLY A 700 14.45 6.15 -15.02
CA GLY A 700 15.61 7.02 -14.81
C GLY A 700 16.34 6.72 -13.49
N VAL A 701 15.58 6.50 -12.41
CA VAL A 701 16.12 6.07 -11.11
C VAL A 701 16.80 4.70 -11.20
N VAL A 702 16.20 3.72 -11.88
CA VAL A 702 16.81 2.40 -12.12
C VAL A 702 18.14 2.51 -12.87
N LEU A 703 18.23 3.38 -13.89
CA LEU A 703 19.49 3.61 -14.60
C LEU A 703 20.57 4.21 -13.69
N LEU A 704 20.20 5.15 -12.82
CA LEU A 704 21.13 5.71 -11.85
C LEU A 704 21.65 4.64 -10.88
N GLU A 705 20.79 3.76 -10.36
CA GLU A 705 21.25 2.65 -9.52
C GLU A 705 22.15 1.67 -10.27
N LEU A 706 21.84 1.40 -11.55
CA LEU A 706 22.65 0.50 -12.36
C LEU A 706 24.06 1.07 -12.63
N LEU A 707 24.17 2.39 -12.83
CA LEU A 707 25.44 3.08 -13.07
C LEU A 707 26.25 3.30 -11.79
N THR A 708 25.57 3.65 -10.70
CA THR A 708 26.20 4.05 -9.43
C THR A 708 26.42 2.87 -8.48
N ARG A 709 25.66 1.79 -8.68
CA ARG A 709 25.49 0.68 -7.72
C ARG A 709 25.06 1.14 -6.32
N ARG A 710 24.41 2.30 -6.22
CA ARG A 710 23.80 2.83 -4.99
C ARG A 710 22.30 2.59 -5.03
N ALA A 711 21.67 2.52 -3.86
CA ALA A 711 20.21 2.40 -3.79
C ALA A 711 19.53 3.74 -4.12
N ALA A 712 18.29 3.73 -4.61
CA ALA A 712 17.54 4.97 -4.89
C ALA A 712 17.40 5.91 -3.67
N VAL A 713 17.33 5.30 -2.47
CA VAL A 713 17.48 5.97 -1.18
C VAL A 713 18.70 5.35 -0.51
N ASP A 714 19.85 6.00 -0.68
CA ASP A 714 21.11 5.55 -0.12
C ASP A 714 21.47 6.42 1.08
N PRO A 715 21.82 5.84 2.24
CA PRO A 715 22.24 6.62 3.41
C PRO A 715 23.49 7.47 3.18
N SER A 716 24.26 7.20 2.12
CA SER A 716 25.41 8.03 1.71
C SER A 716 25.04 9.37 1.06
N PHE A 717 23.76 9.59 0.73
CA PHE A 717 23.30 10.87 0.21
C PHE A 717 23.09 11.86 1.37
N PRO A 718 23.38 13.17 1.18
CA PRO A 718 23.09 14.19 2.20
C PRO A 718 21.62 14.21 2.61
N ASP A 719 21.32 14.54 3.87
CA ASP A 719 19.97 14.45 4.47
C ASP A 719 18.85 14.99 3.56
N GLY A 720 17.90 14.10 3.22
CA GLY A 720 16.72 14.41 2.42
C GLY A 720 16.94 14.44 0.90
N THR A 721 18.11 14.00 0.42
CA THR A 721 18.46 14.01 -1.02
C THR A 721 18.29 12.61 -1.62
N ASP A 722 17.48 12.48 -2.67
CA ASP A 722 17.36 11.22 -3.44
C ASP A 722 18.52 11.02 -4.42
N ILE A 723 18.65 9.82 -5.01
CA ILE A 723 19.73 9.49 -5.97
C ILE A 723 19.80 10.46 -7.15
N VAL A 724 18.66 11.02 -7.59
CA VAL A 724 18.57 11.94 -8.72
C VAL A 724 19.18 13.28 -8.35
N SER A 725 18.78 13.80 -7.18
CA SER A 725 19.24 15.07 -6.63
C SER A 725 20.72 14.99 -6.24
N TRP A 726 21.16 13.85 -5.69
CA TRP A 726 22.57 13.59 -5.39
C TRP A 726 23.41 13.53 -6.67
N ALA A 727 23.03 12.71 -7.66
CA ALA A 727 23.79 12.59 -8.91
C ALA A 727 23.88 13.92 -9.65
N SER A 728 22.79 14.69 -9.69
CA SER A 728 22.75 16.03 -10.29
C SER A 728 23.69 17.01 -9.57
N SER A 729 23.70 16.97 -8.22
CA SER A 729 24.58 17.80 -7.39
C SER A 729 26.05 17.40 -7.53
N ALA A 730 26.34 16.11 -7.53
CA ALA A 730 27.69 15.56 -7.65
C ALA A 730 28.34 15.87 -9.01
N LEU A 731 27.55 15.90 -10.08
CA LEU A 731 28.03 16.33 -11.39
C LEU A 731 28.27 17.84 -11.46
N ASN A 732 27.51 18.65 -10.71
CA ASN A 732 27.65 20.12 -10.63
C ASN A 732 27.82 20.82 -12.00
N GLY A 733 27.16 20.32 -13.05
CA GLY A 733 27.28 20.82 -14.42
C GLY A 733 28.62 20.49 -15.12
N THR A 734 29.39 19.54 -14.61
CA THR A 734 30.63 19.03 -15.18
C THR A 734 30.45 17.62 -15.77
N ASP A 735 31.29 17.25 -16.75
CA ASP A 735 31.27 15.92 -17.39
C ASP A 735 32.07 14.85 -16.61
N LYS A 736 32.28 15.06 -15.30
CA LYS A 736 33.05 14.16 -14.43
C LYS A 736 32.21 12.99 -13.94
N ILE A 737 31.91 12.06 -14.83
CA ILE A 737 31.05 10.90 -14.55
C ILE A 737 31.65 9.98 -13.48
N GLU A 738 32.96 10.02 -13.27
CA GLU A 738 33.67 9.29 -12.21
C GLU A 738 33.24 9.67 -10.80
N ALA A 739 32.65 10.86 -10.61
CA ALA A 739 32.15 11.29 -9.30
C ALA A 739 30.85 10.56 -8.88
N VAL A 740 30.18 9.91 -9.83
CA VAL A 740 28.85 9.32 -9.65
C VAL A 740 28.86 7.81 -9.90
N CYS A 741 29.58 7.34 -10.91
CA CYS A 741 29.56 5.94 -11.33
C CYS A 741 30.27 5.00 -10.33
N ASP A 742 29.85 3.73 -10.31
CA ASP A 742 30.46 2.66 -9.54
C ASP A 742 31.98 2.58 -9.82
N PRO A 743 32.85 2.60 -8.80
CA PRO A 743 34.29 2.51 -9.00
C PRO A 743 34.74 1.31 -9.84
N ALA A 744 34.07 0.16 -9.71
CA ALA A 744 34.40 -1.03 -10.50
C ALA A 744 34.03 -0.85 -11.98
N LEU A 745 32.94 -0.14 -12.26
CA LEU A 745 32.56 0.24 -13.63
C LEU A 745 33.57 1.23 -14.20
N MET A 746 33.99 2.22 -13.40
CA MET A 746 34.99 3.19 -13.85
C MET A 746 36.34 2.54 -14.11
N GLU A 747 36.77 1.59 -13.29
CA GLU A 747 37.99 0.81 -13.53
C GLU A 747 37.93 0.04 -14.86
N GLU A 748 36.77 -0.51 -15.22
CA GLU A 748 36.56 -1.22 -16.49
C GLU A 748 36.61 -0.28 -17.71
N VAL A 749 35.95 0.88 -17.65
CA VAL A 749 35.72 1.72 -18.83
C VAL A 749 36.70 2.89 -18.97
N PHE A 750 37.49 3.23 -17.94
CA PHE A 750 38.32 4.44 -17.96
C PHE A 750 39.30 4.45 -19.14
N GLY A 751 39.22 5.49 -19.97
CA GLY A 751 40.07 5.64 -21.16
C GLY A 751 39.68 4.76 -22.36
N THR A 752 38.54 4.08 -22.30
CA THR A 752 37.97 3.28 -23.41
C THR A 752 36.86 4.06 -24.15
N VAL A 753 36.37 3.54 -25.27
CA VAL A 753 35.26 4.16 -26.01
C VAL A 753 33.92 4.01 -25.26
N GLU A 754 33.82 2.99 -24.42
CA GLU A 754 32.68 2.67 -23.57
C GLU A 754 32.44 3.76 -22.52
N MET A 755 33.47 4.52 -22.12
CA MET A 755 33.30 5.65 -21.20
C MET A 755 32.36 6.73 -21.76
N GLU A 756 32.37 6.94 -23.09
CA GLU A 756 31.43 7.85 -23.75
C GLU A 756 30.00 7.28 -23.75
N GLU A 757 29.86 5.95 -23.87
CA GLU A 757 28.57 5.28 -23.75
C GLU A 757 28.00 5.47 -22.33
N VAL A 758 28.80 5.24 -21.29
CA VAL A 758 28.42 5.46 -19.89
C VAL A 758 27.94 6.89 -19.66
N SER A 759 28.68 7.88 -20.18
CA SER A 759 28.28 9.30 -20.10
C SER A 759 26.94 9.58 -20.76
N LYS A 760 26.70 9.01 -21.96
CA LYS A 760 25.41 9.14 -22.66
C LYS A 760 24.27 8.49 -21.88
N VAL A 761 24.48 7.29 -21.33
CA VAL A 761 23.46 6.60 -20.52
C VAL A 761 23.15 7.38 -19.24
N LEU A 762 24.15 7.96 -18.57
CA LEU A 762 23.95 8.83 -17.41
C LEU A 762 23.13 10.08 -17.77
N SER A 763 23.41 10.68 -18.93
CA SER A 763 22.64 11.81 -19.47
C SER A 763 21.16 11.44 -19.73
N VAL A 764 20.91 10.25 -20.29
CA VAL A 764 19.56 9.71 -20.49
C VAL A 764 18.87 9.50 -19.13
N ALA A 765 19.56 8.94 -18.14
CA ALA A 765 19.02 8.68 -16.81
C ALA A 765 18.52 9.97 -16.15
N LEU A 766 19.31 11.05 -16.19
CA LEU A 766 18.95 12.35 -15.62
C LEU A 766 17.78 13.02 -16.36
N ARG A 767 17.70 12.90 -17.69
CA ARG A 767 16.53 13.40 -18.45
C ARG A 767 15.26 12.62 -18.14
N CYS A 768 15.36 11.30 -17.99
CA CYS A 768 14.24 10.46 -17.59
C CYS A 768 13.75 10.85 -16.19
N ALA A 769 14.68 11.11 -15.26
CA ALA A 769 14.40 11.52 -13.89
C ALA A 769 14.17 13.05 -13.72
N ALA A 770 13.81 13.77 -14.79
CA ALA A 770 13.53 15.21 -14.68
C ALA A 770 12.30 15.47 -13.78
N ARG A 771 12.35 16.56 -13.01
CA ARG A 771 11.27 16.92 -12.07
C ARG A 771 9.93 17.19 -12.78
N GLU A 772 9.95 17.85 -13.93
CA GLU A 772 8.77 18.11 -14.74
C GLU A 772 8.48 16.95 -15.69
N ALA A 773 7.28 16.35 -15.61
CA ALA A 773 6.87 15.23 -16.46
C ALA A 773 6.96 15.54 -17.96
N SER A 774 6.66 16.78 -18.38
CA SER A 774 6.72 17.22 -19.79
C SER A 774 8.14 17.29 -20.37
N GLN A 775 9.18 17.29 -19.54
CA GLN A 775 10.58 17.32 -19.98
C GLN A 775 11.15 15.91 -20.17
N ARG A 776 10.42 14.88 -19.74
CA ARG A 776 10.89 13.50 -19.81
C ARG A 776 10.69 12.97 -21.24
N PRO A 777 11.67 12.25 -21.82
CA PRO A 777 11.51 11.61 -23.12
C PRO A 777 10.50 10.46 -23.05
N SER A 778 9.88 10.11 -24.18
CA SER A 778 9.11 8.87 -24.26
C SER A 778 10.05 7.65 -24.22
N MET A 779 9.56 6.49 -23.79
CA MET A 779 10.40 5.28 -23.76
C MET A 779 10.89 4.86 -25.15
N THR A 780 10.13 5.11 -26.22
CA THR A 780 10.63 4.95 -27.60
C THR A 780 11.81 5.88 -27.91
N ALA A 781 11.78 7.14 -27.45
CA ALA A 781 12.91 8.05 -27.61
C ALA A 781 14.13 7.59 -26.79
N VAL A 782 13.91 7.12 -25.56
CA VAL A 782 14.95 6.53 -24.69
C VAL A 782 15.61 5.33 -25.37
N VAL A 783 14.84 4.39 -25.92
CA VAL A 783 15.38 3.22 -26.66
C VAL A 783 16.26 3.68 -27.81
N LYS A 784 15.82 4.69 -28.57
CA LYS A 784 16.60 5.25 -29.67
C LYS A 784 17.91 5.87 -29.18
N GLU A 785 17.85 6.71 -28.16
CA GLU A 785 19.03 7.37 -27.59
C GLU A 785 20.05 6.37 -27.02
N LEU A 786 19.57 5.32 -26.32
CA LEU A 786 20.44 4.26 -25.84
C LEU A 786 21.08 3.50 -27.01
N THR A 787 20.29 3.13 -28.03
CA THR A 787 20.80 2.44 -29.23
C THR A 787 21.85 3.28 -29.96
N ASP A 788 21.59 4.58 -30.12
CA ASP A 788 22.49 5.53 -30.78
C ASP A 788 23.76 5.82 -29.95
N ALA A 789 23.72 5.59 -28.63
CA ALA A 789 24.88 5.76 -27.77
C ALA A 789 26.03 4.80 -28.10
N ARG A 790 25.68 3.61 -28.62
CA ARG A 790 26.65 2.58 -29.06
C ARG A 790 26.83 2.67 -30.58
N PRO A 791 27.97 3.17 -31.08
CA PRO A 791 28.18 3.30 -32.52
C PRO A 791 28.11 1.93 -33.19
N ALA A 792 27.40 1.87 -34.34
CA ALA A 792 27.24 0.65 -35.12
C ALA A 792 28.59 0.17 -35.67
N THR A 793 29.33 -0.60 -34.87
CA THR A 793 30.44 -1.40 -35.34
C THR A 793 29.86 -2.65 -35.99
N GLY A 794 30.08 -2.79 -37.30
CA GLY A 794 29.46 -3.83 -38.11
C GLY A 794 29.84 -5.25 -37.72
N GLY A 795 28.88 -6.17 -37.90
CA GLY A 795 29.18 -7.58 -38.18
C GLY A 795 29.10 -8.55 -36.99
N GLY A 796 27.92 -9.13 -36.81
CA GLY A 796 27.58 -10.39 -36.14
C GLY A 796 28.66 -11.14 -35.34
N ARG A 797 28.43 -11.28 -34.04
CA ARG A 797 28.81 -12.50 -33.30
C ARG A 797 27.58 -13.35 -33.07
N SER A 798 27.41 -14.33 -33.95
CA SER A 798 26.46 -15.42 -33.82
C SER A 798 26.79 -16.26 -32.59
N LEU A 799 25.77 -16.57 -31.80
CA LEU A 799 25.72 -17.65 -30.81
C LEU A 799 26.43 -18.92 -31.31
N SER A 800 27.60 -19.26 -30.75
CA SER A 800 28.17 -20.60 -30.91
C SER A 800 27.59 -21.52 -29.86
N LYS A 801 26.65 -22.37 -30.33
CA LYS A 801 26.11 -23.54 -29.64
C LYS A 801 27.22 -24.40 -29.02
N SER A 802 26.92 -24.88 -27.83
CA SER A 802 27.56 -26.03 -27.19
C SER A 802 27.64 -27.23 -28.14
N LYS A 803 28.83 -27.82 -28.26
CA LYS A 803 28.99 -29.21 -28.70
C LYS A 803 29.56 -30.01 -27.54
N GLN A 804 28.78 -31.03 -27.17
CA GLN A 804 29.20 -32.15 -26.34
C GLN A 804 30.46 -32.81 -26.90
N GLY A 805 31.36 -33.22 -26.00
CA GLY A 805 32.44 -34.15 -26.26
C GLY A 805 32.89 -34.81 -24.95
N LYS A 806 32.44 -36.04 -24.72
CA LYS A 806 32.93 -36.94 -23.66
C LYS A 806 34.32 -37.53 -24.05
N PRO A 807 35.03 -38.21 -23.12
CA PRO A 807 36.48 -38.10 -22.93
C PRO A 807 37.30 -39.15 -23.68
N GLY A 808 38.59 -38.86 -23.91
CA GLY A 808 39.56 -39.79 -24.49
C GLY A 808 41.00 -39.47 -24.12
N SER A 809 41.51 -40.24 -23.15
CA SER A 809 42.87 -40.81 -23.04
C SER A 809 44.13 -40.06 -23.51
N GLN A 810 45.06 -39.93 -22.54
CA GLN A 810 46.50 -40.22 -22.63
C GLN A 810 47.33 -39.62 -23.77
N SER A 811 48.33 -38.80 -23.43
CA SER A 811 49.72 -39.27 -23.23
C SER A 811 50.73 -38.11 -23.13
N ASN A 812 51.64 -38.27 -22.17
CA ASN A 812 53.03 -37.80 -22.07
C ASN A 812 53.59 -37.03 -23.30
N SER A 813 54.22 -35.88 -23.07
CA SER A 813 55.63 -35.78 -22.63
C SER A 813 56.21 -34.39 -22.94
N SER A 814 56.82 -33.81 -21.91
CA SER A 814 58.14 -33.16 -21.92
C SER A 814 58.47 -32.01 -22.88
N ALA A 815 59.03 -30.96 -22.25
CA ALA A 815 60.34 -30.38 -22.51
C ALA A 815 60.39 -28.96 -23.12
N TYR A 816 60.71 -28.03 -22.21
CA TYR A 816 61.89 -27.16 -22.22
C TYR A 816 61.96 -25.87 -23.06
N ARG A 817 62.41 -24.83 -22.32
CA ARG A 817 63.15 -23.61 -22.70
C ARG A 817 62.27 -22.51 -23.33
N GLN A 818 62.28 -21.26 -22.84
CA GLN A 818 63.21 -20.51 -21.99
C GLN A 818 62.45 -19.64 -21.00
#